data_AF-A0A8B9SHI9-F1
#
_entry.id   AF-A0A8B9SHI9-F1
#
_cell.length_a   1.000
_cell.length_b   1.000
_cell.length_c   1.000
_cell.angle_alpha   90.00
_cell.angle_beta   90.00
_cell.angle_gamma   90.00
#
_symmetry.space_group_name_H-M   'P 1'
#
loop_
_entity.id
_entity.type
_entity.pdbx_description
1 polymer ?
#
loop_
_entity_poly.entity_id
_entity_poly.type
_entity_poly.pdbx_seq_one_letter_code
_entity_poly.pdbx_strand_id
1 'polypeptide(L)'
;MLPTICAVCLPWSTPAGQSLKSVSYNVTVTSVTFSLLYFLCAQDSCSQQCGELLGTCSCQVTCQSLGICCPDYNEFCLQISPYSGSLMGGKDILIENTAFNTSMITYLSMQDKVPDEEKCTLVNETKWQYYGTSNIDGNLTLTWTHQALTATHINIEVWGYQETGDSYSENWFAKWEYLYTLARETPNSGTFSFIPVPAKATYSTWDFGILRITPSTYSDGQRQVHHIWSSAHALAWHLGEDFRNDPITWATAKCVEWDRKEEKLPNFLEEIIDCPCTLSQARADTGRFHTDYGCDIEKGSVCTYHPGAVKKNETQCCYDSTGAQILTQDSTSGSTPDRGHDWGSPPFMKPPRIPGFSHWLYDVISFYYCCLWSDNCHFYMKNRPSSDCRTYHPPQAASAFGDPHFFTFDGLNFTFKGQGEYTLVESDLTSLRVQGRTQQAHFPNGTEAQVTGLSAVAMQENNSDVIEVRYSEDLNLEVLLNQKVVNFSEQSWMDLKGLFLHSTSDQKITVMFSSGSGVEIRGSGGFLTLTVLLPDKFMNHTQGLFGVMNGNTEDEYTFKNKTTISVHASPQQLFEFGANWAVENGTSLFTYDTEFLLNNFFYGEKHNTSFLPVFFPYEDPADPLVKEMVLVCDSDPFCRFDVLTTRSLQVGNFTRLSHQNHKQLVENLKPVISCGWLDHPTNGRKNGTNYLLGSTIHFTCNQGYELTGSKEIICQVTGAWSGDIPNCILRTGLLPFKCYKFSSEIIFINQAISVYNVEFLYLDKRRLKGGISSMSINT
;
A
#
# COMPACT_ATOMS: atom_id res chain seq x y z
N MET A 1 11.62 -69.22 -24.97
CA MET A 1 11.86 -70.30 -23.98
C MET A 1 11.13 -69.91 -22.70
N LEU A 2 10.17 -70.73 -22.31
CA LEU A 2 9.60 -70.81 -20.94
C LEU A 2 10.46 -71.82 -20.13
N PRO A 3 10.30 -72.02 -18.79
CA PRO A 3 9.05 -71.82 -18.02
C PRO A 3 9.21 -71.11 -16.64
N THR A 4 8.26 -70.22 -16.27
CA THR A 4 7.19 -70.37 -15.23
C THR A 4 7.67 -70.25 -13.76
N ILE A 5 6.88 -69.87 -12.74
CA ILE A 5 5.43 -69.97 -12.41
C ILE A 5 5.02 -68.66 -11.66
N CYS A 6 4.03 -67.83 -12.08
CA CYS A 6 2.57 -67.82 -11.74
C CYS A 6 2.23 -67.71 -10.22
N ALA A 7 1.15 -67.07 -9.72
CA ALA A 7 -0.06 -66.43 -10.28
C ALA A 7 -0.61 -65.34 -9.27
N VAL A 8 -1.29 -64.21 -9.60
CA VAL A 8 -2.67 -63.92 -10.10
C VAL A 8 -3.75 -63.58 -9.01
N CYS A 9 -4.29 -62.34 -9.10
CA CYS A 9 -5.64 -61.77 -8.76
C CYS A 9 -6.38 -61.89 -7.38
N LEU A 10 -6.81 -60.70 -6.86
CA LEU A 10 -8.19 -60.18 -6.53
C LEU A 10 -9.42 -61.16 -6.45
N PRO A 11 -10.60 -60.79 -5.86
CA PRO A 11 -10.99 -59.86 -4.77
C PRO A 11 -12.12 -60.38 -3.78
N TRP A 12 -12.63 -59.51 -2.88
CA TRP A 12 -13.99 -59.48 -2.22
C TRP A 12 -14.45 -60.41 -1.04
N SER A 13 -14.95 -59.73 0.02
CA SER A 13 -16.15 -59.98 0.91
C SER A 13 -16.34 -61.16 1.91
N THR A 14 -16.32 -60.80 3.22
CA THR A 14 -17.30 -61.07 4.36
C THR A 14 -17.64 -62.53 4.82
N PRO A 15 -18.41 -62.82 5.93
CA PRO A 15 -18.94 -62.01 7.08
C PRO A 15 -18.80 -62.61 8.53
N ALA A 16 -19.27 -61.86 9.56
CA ALA A 16 -19.67 -62.24 10.96
C ALA A 16 -18.59 -62.78 11.95
N GLY A 17 -18.55 -62.52 13.28
CA GLY A 17 -19.33 -61.77 14.31
C GLY A 17 -18.57 -61.85 15.68
N GLN A 18 -19.01 -61.43 16.89
CA GLN A 18 -20.22 -60.72 17.36
C GLN A 18 -20.06 -60.17 18.83
N SER A 19 -20.39 -58.87 19.06
CA SER A 19 -21.12 -58.33 20.25
C SER A 19 -20.46 -57.97 21.61
N LEU A 20 -21.06 -56.94 22.27
CA LEU A 20 -21.00 -56.51 23.69
C LEU A 20 -19.69 -55.83 24.17
N LYS A 21 -19.68 -54.81 25.05
CA LYS A 21 -20.75 -54.03 25.71
C LYS A 21 -20.21 -52.65 26.17
N SER A 22 -21.07 -51.63 26.28
CA SER A 22 -20.77 -50.34 26.91
C SER A 22 -20.90 -50.41 28.44
N VAL A 23 -20.18 -49.51 29.15
CA VAL A 23 -20.39 -49.23 30.59
C VAL A 23 -20.39 -47.73 30.81
N SER A 24 -21.47 -47.23 31.38
CA SER A 24 -21.67 -45.84 31.79
C SER A 24 -21.62 -45.77 33.32
N TYR A 25 -21.15 -44.64 33.89
CA TYR A 25 -21.32 -44.35 35.31
C TYR A 25 -22.09 -43.04 35.49
N ASN A 26 -23.24 -43.14 36.18
CA ASN A 26 -23.96 -42.01 36.75
C ASN A 26 -23.69 -41.97 38.26
N VAL A 27 -23.53 -40.77 38.82
CA VAL A 27 -23.69 -40.50 40.25
C VAL A 27 -24.54 -39.22 40.39
N THR A 28 -25.53 -39.26 41.26
CA THR A 28 -26.43 -38.13 41.59
C THR A 28 -26.61 -38.05 43.11
N VAL A 29 -27.32 -36.99 43.57
CA VAL A 29 -27.68 -36.69 44.98
C VAL A 29 -26.52 -35.96 45.72
N THR A 30 -26.69 -34.81 46.38
CA THR A 30 -27.89 -34.13 46.93
C THR A 30 -27.83 -32.61 46.74
N SER A 31 -29.00 -31.94 46.81
CA SER A 31 -29.12 -30.49 46.99
C SER A 31 -28.68 -30.01 48.38
N VAL A 32 -28.03 -28.85 48.43
CA VAL A 32 -28.02 -27.98 49.62
C VAL A 32 -28.37 -26.56 49.16
N THR A 33 -29.44 -26.02 49.70
CA THR A 33 -29.83 -24.62 49.55
C THR A 33 -29.04 -23.74 50.50
N PHE A 34 -28.38 -22.71 49.99
CA PHE A 34 -28.09 -21.50 50.77
C PHE A 34 -28.53 -20.28 49.97
N SER A 35 -29.49 -19.54 50.50
CA SER A 35 -30.02 -18.32 49.91
C SER A 35 -29.49 -17.10 50.65
N LEU A 36 -29.25 -16.02 49.89
CA LEU A 36 -28.98 -14.65 50.33
C LEU A 36 -27.79 -14.44 51.29
N LEU A 37 -26.75 -13.79 50.77
CA LEU A 37 -26.40 -12.39 51.08
C LEU A 37 -25.30 -11.90 50.12
N TYR A 38 -25.31 -10.60 49.79
CA TYR A 38 -24.52 -9.89 48.76
C TYR A 38 -25.20 -9.68 47.39
N PHE A 39 -26.40 -9.10 47.41
CA PHE A 39 -26.73 -8.03 46.46
C PHE A 39 -26.47 -6.70 47.17
N LEU A 40 -25.42 -5.97 46.75
CA LEU A 40 -25.19 -4.53 46.95
C LEU A 40 -23.87 -4.14 46.25
N CYS A 41 -23.94 -3.16 45.34
CA CYS A 41 -22.84 -2.59 44.53
C CYS A 41 -22.07 -3.54 43.58
N ALA A 42 -22.61 -3.68 42.36
CA ALA A 42 -21.85 -3.79 41.10
C ALA A 42 -22.77 -3.52 39.90
N GLN A 43 -23.38 -2.33 39.83
CA GLN A 43 -24.14 -1.89 38.63
C GLN A 43 -23.38 -0.82 37.81
N ASP A 44 -22.28 -0.30 38.34
CA ASP A 44 -21.50 0.81 37.79
C ASP A 44 -20.02 0.41 37.73
N SER A 45 -19.71 -0.66 36.97
CA SER A 45 -18.34 -1.17 36.81
C SER A 45 -18.00 -1.45 35.36
N CYS A 46 -16.91 -0.87 34.86
CA CYS A 46 -16.44 -1.06 33.50
C CYS A 46 -15.61 -2.34 33.28
N SER A 47 -15.43 -3.17 34.31
CA SER A 47 -14.75 -4.47 34.18
C SER A 47 -15.45 -5.36 33.13
N GLN A 48 -14.80 -5.56 31.98
CA GLN A 48 -15.33 -6.26 30.80
C GLN A 48 -16.53 -5.58 30.11
N GLN A 49 -16.81 -4.31 30.41
CA GLN A 49 -17.97 -3.54 29.90
C GLN A 49 -17.56 -2.25 29.17
N CYS A 50 -16.29 -2.13 28.76
CA CYS A 50 -15.80 -0.99 27.98
C CYS A 50 -16.54 -0.85 26.63
N GLY A 51 -17.08 0.34 26.37
CA GLY A 51 -17.97 0.62 25.23
C GLY A 51 -19.47 0.58 25.55
N GLU A 52 -19.87 0.12 26.73
CA GLU A 52 -21.28 0.04 27.12
C GLU A 52 -21.78 1.30 27.85
N LEU A 53 -23.08 1.56 27.73
CA LEU A 53 -23.79 2.56 28.54
C LEU A 53 -24.52 1.83 29.68
N LEU A 54 -23.98 1.92 30.90
CA LEU A 54 -24.66 1.41 32.08
C LEU A 54 -25.72 2.45 32.52
N GLY A 55 -26.82 2.00 33.12
CA GLY A 55 -28.00 2.86 33.35
C GLY A 55 -27.76 4.10 34.24
N THR A 56 -26.62 4.15 34.92
CA THR A 56 -26.23 5.17 35.91
C THR A 56 -24.84 5.77 35.67
N CYS A 57 -24.06 5.22 34.74
CA CYS A 57 -22.74 5.71 34.32
C CYS A 57 -22.33 5.10 32.98
N SER A 58 -21.39 5.71 32.25
CA SER A 58 -20.94 5.20 30.94
C SER A 58 -19.53 4.61 31.01
N CYS A 59 -19.33 3.52 30.25
CA CYS A 59 -18.03 2.93 29.96
C CYS A 59 -17.59 3.20 28.51
N GLN A 60 -18.29 4.07 27.78
CA GLN A 60 -17.89 4.57 26.46
C GLN A 60 -16.81 5.64 26.58
N VAL A 61 -16.00 5.80 25.53
CA VAL A 61 -14.91 6.78 25.51
C VAL A 61 -15.41 8.24 25.61
N THR A 62 -16.65 8.51 25.19
CA THR A 62 -17.36 9.79 25.40
C THR A 62 -17.63 10.13 26.87
N CYS A 63 -17.57 9.15 27.79
CA CYS A 63 -17.93 9.36 29.19
C CYS A 63 -17.07 10.44 29.86
N GLN A 64 -15.82 10.59 29.40
CA GLN A 64 -14.85 11.53 29.94
C GLN A 64 -15.26 12.97 29.62
N SER A 65 -15.61 13.24 28.35
CA SER A 65 -16.10 14.56 27.90
C SER A 65 -17.47 14.90 28.51
N LEU A 66 -18.32 13.89 28.69
CA LEU A 66 -19.67 14.05 29.25
C LEU A 66 -19.70 14.10 30.79
N GLY A 67 -18.60 13.79 31.48
CA GLY A 67 -18.54 13.76 32.94
C GLY A 67 -19.36 12.62 33.60
N ILE A 68 -19.68 11.56 32.85
CA ILE A 68 -20.57 10.46 33.27
C ILE A 68 -19.84 9.10 33.40
N CYS A 69 -18.50 9.07 33.40
CA CYS A 69 -17.76 7.81 33.51
C CYS A 69 -18.12 7.02 34.78
N CYS A 70 -18.17 5.69 34.66
CA CYS A 70 -18.21 4.85 35.84
C CYS A 70 -16.93 5.03 36.68
N PRO A 71 -16.99 4.86 38.02
CA PRO A 71 -15.87 5.18 38.90
C PRO A 71 -14.56 4.44 38.59
N ASP A 72 -14.65 3.25 37.98
CA ASP A 72 -13.55 2.36 37.64
C ASP A 72 -13.17 2.37 36.15
N TYR A 73 -13.72 3.31 35.36
CA TYR A 73 -13.46 3.40 33.91
C TYR A 73 -11.96 3.43 33.58
N ASN A 74 -11.17 4.22 34.33
CA ASN A 74 -9.73 4.32 34.10
C ASN A 74 -8.93 3.07 34.56
N GLU A 75 -9.54 2.18 35.37
CA GLU A 75 -8.89 0.93 35.81
C GLU A 75 -9.09 -0.20 34.80
N PHE A 76 -10.23 -0.24 34.09
CA PHE A 76 -10.58 -1.32 33.18
C PHE A 76 -10.58 -0.94 31.69
N CYS A 77 -10.85 0.32 31.34
CA CYS A 77 -10.94 0.80 29.95
C CYS A 77 -9.69 1.60 29.54
N LEU A 78 -8.54 0.92 29.61
CA LEU A 78 -7.25 1.49 29.27
C LEU A 78 -7.12 1.61 27.74
N GLN A 79 -7.50 2.77 27.20
CA GLN A 79 -7.53 3.03 25.76
C GLN A 79 -6.15 3.50 25.25
N ILE A 80 -5.34 2.57 24.76
CA ILE A 80 -4.18 2.87 23.92
C ILE A 80 -4.70 3.22 22.52
N SER A 81 -4.49 4.45 22.07
CA SER A 81 -4.94 4.97 20.77
C SER A 81 -3.97 6.08 20.31
N PRO A 82 -3.56 6.14 19.03
CA PRO A 82 -3.95 5.28 17.91
C PRO A 82 -3.43 3.83 18.02
N TYR A 83 -4.15 2.86 17.46
CA TYR A 83 -3.64 1.48 17.27
C TYR A 83 -2.68 1.38 16.07
N SER A 84 -1.81 2.37 15.89
CA SER A 84 -0.84 2.32 14.80
C SER A 84 0.30 1.36 15.14
N GLY A 85 0.89 0.76 14.09
CA GLY A 85 2.18 0.07 14.20
C GLY A 85 3.38 1.01 14.50
N SER A 86 3.13 2.21 15.05
CA SER A 86 4.12 3.27 15.27
C SER A 86 4.16 3.83 16.69
N LEU A 87 3.54 3.17 17.68
CA LEU A 87 3.36 3.72 19.03
C LEU A 87 4.59 3.63 19.96
N MET A 88 5.77 3.30 19.43
CA MET A 88 7.00 3.07 20.21
C MET A 88 8.23 3.70 19.55
N GLY A 89 8.16 5.02 19.34
CA GLY A 89 9.32 5.91 19.33
C GLY A 89 9.22 6.85 20.53
N GLY A 90 10.29 7.02 21.30
CA GLY A 90 10.46 8.23 22.13
C GLY A 90 10.03 8.24 23.59
N LYS A 91 9.28 7.25 24.11
CA LYS A 91 9.17 7.00 25.57
C LYS A 91 8.53 5.67 25.90
N ASP A 92 8.99 5.05 26.99
CA ASP A 92 8.34 3.89 27.58
C ASP A 92 6.86 4.22 27.90
N ILE A 93 5.92 3.36 27.47
CA ILE A 93 4.59 3.35 28.08
C ILE A 93 4.74 2.78 29.49
N LEU A 94 5.07 3.65 30.43
CA LEU A 94 5.07 3.35 31.85
C LEU A 94 3.62 3.37 32.36
N ILE A 95 2.91 2.24 32.25
CA ILE A 95 1.63 2.09 32.94
C ILE A 95 1.93 1.87 34.43
N GLU A 96 2.02 2.96 35.20
CA GLU A 96 2.04 2.85 36.66
C GLU A 96 0.79 2.07 37.12
N ASN A 97 1.02 1.00 37.90
CA ASN A 97 0.01 0.11 38.50
C ASN A 97 -0.76 -0.88 37.60
N THR A 98 -0.18 -1.42 36.50
CA THR A 98 -0.64 -2.73 35.98
C THR A 98 0.47 -3.77 35.81
N ALA A 99 0.35 -4.88 36.54
CA ALA A 99 1.22 -6.04 36.40
C ALA A 99 0.66 -6.99 35.32
N PHE A 100 0.98 -6.70 34.05
CA PHE A 100 0.67 -7.64 32.96
C PHE A 100 1.56 -8.90 33.07
N ASN A 101 0.93 -10.07 33.12
CA ASN A 101 1.62 -11.35 33.06
C ASN A 101 1.79 -11.76 31.59
N THR A 102 2.79 -11.20 30.91
CA THR A 102 2.94 -11.28 29.44
C THR A 102 4.15 -12.09 28.99
N SER A 103 3.89 -13.24 28.36
CA SER A 103 4.85 -13.95 27.50
C SER A 103 4.88 -13.42 26.05
N MET A 104 4.16 -12.33 25.77
CA MET A 104 4.16 -11.59 24.51
C MET A 104 4.04 -10.09 24.80
N ILE A 105 5.15 -9.37 24.66
CA ILE A 105 5.17 -7.96 24.28
C ILE A 105 5.99 -7.92 22.99
N THR A 106 5.37 -7.49 21.90
CA THR A 106 5.87 -7.72 20.55
C THR A 106 6.44 -6.43 19.97
N TYR A 107 7.68 -6.49 19.47
CA TYR A 107 8.43 -5.32 19.02
C TYR A 107 8.04 -4.91 17.59
N LEU A 108 7.54 -3.68 17.43
CA LEU A 108 7.28 -3.04 16.14
C LEU A 108 8.01 -1.69 16.13
N SER A 109 9.11 -1.63 15.39
CA SER A 109 10.00 -0.47 15.31
C SER A 109 9.97 0.10 13.90
N MET A 110 8.98 0.95 13.63
CA MET A 110 8.93 1.78 12.43
C MET A 110 9.95 2.92 12.56
N GLN A 111 11.20 2.68 12.18
CA GLN A 111 12.34 3.54 12.57
C GLN A 111 12.31 4.94 11.94
N ASP A 112 11.73 5.08 10.76
CA ASP A 112 11.58 6.37 10.10
C ASP A 112 10.45 7.25 10.69
N LYS A 113 9.81 6.78 11.77
CA LYS A 113 8.77 7.51 12.53
C LYS A 113 9.25 8.10 13.85
N VAL A 114 10.50 7.87 14.22
CA VAL A 114 11.13 8.54 15.36
C VAL A 114 11.65 9.90 14.88
N PRO A 115 11.39 11.02 15.61
CA PRO A 115 11.96 12.32 15.27
C PRO A 115 13.48 12.26 15.08
N ASP A 116 14.04 13.08 14.18
CA ASP A 116 15.49 13.13 13.93
C ASP A 116 16.31 13.41 15.19
N GLU A 117 15.71 14.09 16.16
CA GLU A 117 16.28 14.42 17.46
C GLU A 117 16.29 13.25 18.47
N GLU A 118 15.57 12.16 18.21
CA GLU A 118 15.45 10.97 19.06
C GLU A 118 16.03 9.68 18.43
N LYS A 119 16.62 9.78 17.22
CA LYS A 119 17.31 8.67 16.55
C LYS A 119 18.82 8.93 16.40
N CYS A 120 19.56 7.92 15.95
CA CYS A 120 20.97 8.08 15.58
C CYS A 120 21.20 7.73 14.11
N THR A 121 22.02 8.52 13.42
CA THR A 121 22.17 8.46 11.95
C THR A 121 23.58 8.03 11.58
N LEU A 122 23.70 7.10 10.63
CA LEU A 122 24.97 6.70 10.03
C LEU A 122 25.38 7.71 8.96
N VAL A 123 26.42 8.49 9.25
CA VAL A 123 26.94 9.51 8.34
C VAL A 123 27.53 8.85 7.11
N ASN A 124 26.93 9.12 5.94
CA ASN A 124 27.32 8.54 4.66
C ASN A 124 27.31 6.99 4.67
N GLU A 125 26.21 6.44 5.21
CA GLU A 125 25.91 4.99 5.19
C GLU A 125 26.09 4.34 3.82
N THR A 126 25.73 5.06 2.74
CA THR A 126 25.89 4.61 1.36
C THR A 126 27.33 4.27 0.99
N LYS A 127 28.34 4.95 1.57
CA LYS A 127 29.76 4.60 1.39
C LYS A 127 30.04 3.14 1.73
N TRP A 128 29.40 2.59 2.76
CA TRP A 128 29.54 1.20 3.20
C TRP A 128 28.40 0.29 2.69
N GLN A 129 27.55 0.77 1.79
CA GLN A 129 26.49 0.01 1.13
C GLN A 129 26.77 -0.21 -0.37
N TYR A 130 27.68 0.53 -1.01
CA TYR A 130 28.05 0.33 -2.44
C TYR A 130 29.47 -0.26 -2.59
N TYR A 131 29.62 -1.56 -2.28
CA TYR A 131 30.89 -2.27 -2.49
C TYR A 131 31.18 -2.45 -3.98
N GLY A 132 32.41 -2.13 -4.39
CA GLY A 132 32.83 -2.08 -5.80
C GLY A 132 33.23 -0.67 -6.26
N THR A 133 32.93 0.37 -5.49
CA THR A 133 33.47 1.72 -5.70
C THR A 133 34.91 1.83 -5.13
N SER A 134 35.72 2.76 -5.63
CA SER A 134 37.08 2.99 -5.08
C SER A 134 37.04 3.86 -3.81
N ASN A 135 37.87 3.52 -2.81
CA ASN A 135 37.96 4.17 -1.48
C ASN A 135 36.83 3.84 -0.47
N ILE A 136 36.33 2.60 -0.48
CA ILE A 136 35.32 2.09 0.48
C ILE A 136 35.84 2.08 1.93
N ASP A 137 37.16 1.96 2.13
CA ASP A 137 37.80 1.87 3.45
C ASP A 137 37.72 3.16 4.30
N GLY A 138 37.80 3.01 5.62
CA GLY A 138 37.97 4.12 6.57
C GLY A 138 37.06 4.01 7.80
N ASN A 139 36.74 5.16 8.40
CA ASN A 139 35.77 5.22 9.48
C ASN A 139 34.33 5.21 8.95
N LEU A 140 33.45 4.51 9.65
CA LEU A 140 32.01 4.77 9.66
C LEU A 140 31.70 5.60 10.91
N THR A 141 30.81 6.59 10.80
CA THR A 141 30.49 7.52 11.88
C THR A 141 29.00 7.53 12.17
N LEU A 142 28.65 7.42 13.44
CA LEU A 142 27.30 7.54 13.99
C LEU A 142 27.16 8.92 14.65
N THR A 143 26.01 9.58 14.49
CA THR A 143 25.69 10.88 15.11
C THR A 143 24.29 10.88 15.72
N TRP A 144 24.11 11.58 16.84
CA TRP A 144 22.82 11.71 17.53
C TRP A 144 22.76 12.99 18.37
N THR A 145 21.55 13.42 18.72
CA THR A 145 21.33 14.49 19.71
C THR A 145 21.70 13.97 21.10
N HIS A 146 22.81 14.42 21.67
CA HIS A 146 23.31 13.90 22.96
C HIS A 146 22.31 14.05 24.10
N GLN A 147 21.41 15.05 24.05
CA GLN A 147 20.36 15.27 25.05
C GLN A 147 19.25 14.20 25.04
N ALA A 148 19.08 13.40 23.98
CA ALA A 148 18.09 12.31 23.91
C ALA A 148 18.35 11.22 24.97
N LEU A 149 19.60 11.08 25.41
CA LEU A 149 20.00 10.24 26.54
C LEU A 149 20.61 11.13 27.63
N THR A 150 19.98 11.21 28.81
CA THR A 150 20.49 12.00 29.96
C THR A 150 21.76 11.42 30.61
N ALA A 151 22.26 10.28 30.10
CA ALA A 151 23.44 9.60 30.61
C ALA A 151 24.74 10.30 30.16
N THR A 152 25.72 10.35 31.06
CA THR A 152 27.06 10.90 30.76
C THR A 152 27.93 9.97 29.93
N HIS A 153 27.69 8.66 30.04
CA HIS A 153 28.38 7.61 29.29
C HIS A 153 27.37 6.59 28.74
N ILE A 154 27.65 6.06 27.56
CA ILE A 154 26.78 5.21 26.76
C ILE A 154 27.47 3.90 26.34
N ASN A 155 26.65 2.91 26.00
CA ASN A 155 27.04 1.72 25.25
C ASN A 155 26.45 1.82 23.84
N ILE A 156 27.21 1.36 22.83
CA ILE A 156 26.79 1.29 21.42
C ILE A 156 26.81 -0.18 21.00
N GLU A 157 25.66 -0.70 20.59
CA GLU A 157 25.42 -2.11 20.33
C GLU A 157 24.96 -2.36 18.90
N VAL A 158 25.17 -3.58 18.40
CA VAL A 158 24.62 -4.06 17.12
C VAL A 158 23.55 -5.10 17.39
N TRP A 159 22.40 -4.93 16.77
CA TRP A 159 21.28 -5.87 16.79
C TRP A 159 20.99 -6.37 15.38
N GLY A 160 20.75 -7.67 15.24
CA GLY A 160 20.44 -8.32 13.98
C GLY A 160 18.96 -8.72 13.89
N TYR A 161 18.47 -8.79 12.65
CA TYR A 161 17.14 -9.30 12.31
C TYR A 161 17.23 -10.52 11.39
N GLN A 162 16.40 -11.53 11.66
CA GLN A 162 16.18 -12.69 10.79
C GLN A 162 14.73 -13.18 10.95
N GLU A 163 14.24 -13.96 9.98
CA GLU A 163 12.97 -14.69 10.09
C GLU A 163 13.24 -16.20 10.02
N THR A 164 12.58 -16.96 10.89
CA THR A 164 12.91 -18.37 11.15
C THR A 164 11.65 -19.23 11.27
N GLY A 165 11.78 -20.53 11.00
CA GLY A 165 10.65 -21.47 10.93
C GLY A 165 10.19 -21.72 9.50
N ASP A 166 9.04 -22.38 9.34
CA ASP A 166 8.50 -22.76 8.03
C ASP A 166 7.67 -21.61 7.43
N SER A 167 7.98 -21.20 6.20
CA SER A 167 7.31 -20.08 5.53
C SER A 167 5.80 -20.27 5.39
N TYR A 168 5.06 -19.18 5.60
CA TYR A 168 3.60 -19.10 5.65
C TYR A 168 2.93 -20.09 6.63
N SER A 169 3.64 -20.52 7.68
CA SER A 169 3.10 -21.34 8.77
C SER A 169 2.90 -20.55 10.07
N GLU A 170 2.15 -21.13 11.02
CA GLU A 170 2.06 -20.62 12.40
C GLU A 170 3.39 -20.62 13.17
N ASN A 171 4.42 -21.33 12.65
CA ASN A 171 5.75 -21.40 13.23
C ASN A 171 6.74 -20.40 12.58
N TRP A 172 6.29 -19.51 11.70
CA TRP A 172 7.13 -18.49 11.07
C TRP A 172 7.27 -17.28 11.99
N PHE A 173 8.47 -17.08 12.55
CA PHE A 173 8.72 -16.07 13.57
C PHE A 173 9.86 -15.12 13.20
N ALA A 174 9.59 -13.83 13.43
CA ALA A 174 10.60 -12.78 13.42
C ALA A 174 11.53 -12.90 14.64
N LYS A 175 12.84 -12.79 14.42
CA LYS A 175 13.88 -12.97 15.43
C LYS A 175 14.76 -11.72 15.54
N TRP A 176 14.67 -11.08 16.70
CA TRP A 176 15.47 -9.93 17.10
C TRP A 176 16.53 -10.32 18.13
N GLU A 177 17.81 -10.13 17.79
CA GLU A 177 18.92 -10.60 18.62
C GLU A 177 20.03 -9.54 18.77
N TYR A 178 20.44 -9.30 20.01
CA TYR A 178 21.67 -8.58 20.33
C TYR A 178 22.85 -9.42 19.83
N LEU A 179 23.71 -8.84 18.99
CA LEU A 179 24.88 -9.53 18.46
C LEU A 179 26.09 -9.27 19.35
N TYR A 180 26.49 -8.00 19.47
CA TYR A 180 27.61 -7.57 20.30
C TYR A 180 27.64 -6.05 20.51
N THR A 181 28.44 -5.60 21.47
CA THR A 181 28.67 -4.18 21.77
C THR A 181 29.91 -3.66 21.05
N LEU A 182 29.76 -2.64 20.21
CA LEU A 182 30.84 -1.92 19.50
C LEU A 182 31.69 -1.09 20.47
N ALA A 183 31.05 -0.39 21.40
CA ALA A 183 31.71 0.48 22.36
C ALA A 183 30.98 0.46 23.70
N ARG A 184 31.73 0.41 24.80
CA ARG A 184 31.21 0.44 26.18
C ARG A 184 31.69 1.70 26.89
N GLU A 185 30.92 2.16 27.88
CA GLU A 185 31.28 3.26 28.78
C GLU A 185 31.87 4.49 28.05
N THR A 186 31.36 4.78 26.86
CA THR A 186 31.89 5.84 25.99
C THR A 186 31.23 7.17 26.35
N PRO A 187 31.95 8.29 26.45
CA PRO A 187 31.34 9.59 26.76
C PRO A 187 30.23 9.95 25.77
N ASN A 188 29.10 10.44 26.28
CA ASN A 188 27.96 10.87 25.44
C ASN A 188 28.27 12.22 24.76
N SER A 189 28.94 12.15 23.62
CA SER A 189 29.41 13.29 22.82
C SER A 189 28.47 13.68 21.67
N GLY A 190 27.42 12.89 21.39
CA GLY A 190 26.60 13.02 20.19
C GLY A 190 27.25 12.45 18.91
N THR A 191 28.45 11.87 18.98
CA THR A 191 29.08 11.23 17.82
C THR A 191 30.09 10.13 18.19
N PHE A 192 30.15 9.09 17.37
CA PHE A 192 31.09 7.98 17.51
C PHE A 192 31.58 7.49 16.14
N SER A 193 32.88 7.29 15.99
CA SER A 193 33.47 6.73 14.76
C SER A 193 34.21 5.43 15.05
N PHE A 194 34.08 4.45 14.15
CA PHE A 194 34.80 3.17 14.23
C PHE A 194 35.24 2.70 12.85
N ILE A 195 36.24 1.80 12.82
CA ILE A 195 36.68 1.11 11.61
C ILE A 195 35.95 -0.23 11.54
N PRO A 196 35.10 -0.50 10.53
CA PRO A 196 34.34 -1.74 10.47
C PRO A 196 35.20 -2.97 10.16
N VAL A 197 35.20 -3.96 11.04
CA VAL A 197 35.94 -5.24 10.92
C VAL A 197 34.99 -6.45 10.76
N PRO A 198 35.43 -7.57 10.15
CA PRO A 198 34.63 -8.80 10.08
C PRO A 198 34.14 -9.23 11.45
N ALA A 199 32.89 -9.69 11.52
CA ALA A 199 32.34 -10.21 12.77
C ALA A 199 32.87 -11.61 13.05
N LYS A 200 32.74 -12.07 14.30
CA LYS A 200 32.99 -13.49 14.64
C LYS A 200 32.05 -14.37 13.82
N ALA A 201 32.48 -15.58 13.49
CA ALA A 201 31.73 -16.52 12.64
C ALA A 201 30.29 -16.84 13.11
N THR A 202 29.97 -16.64 14.39
CA THR A 202 28.61 -16.76 14.96
C THR A 202 27.67 -15.60 14.61
N TYR A 203 28.22 -14.46 14.16
CA TYR A 203 27.49 -13.23 13.84
C TYR A 203 27.63 -12.80 12.37
N SER A 204 28.57 -13.38 11.61
CA SER A 204 28.77 -13.09 10.18
C SER A 204 27.66 -13.61 9.27
N THR A 205 26.65 -14.29 9.82
CA THR A 205 25.43 -14.76 9.13
C THR A 205 24.25 -13.79 9.23
N TRP A 206 24.44 -12.63 9.87
CA TRP A 206 23.41 -11.61 10.00
C TRP A 206 23.65 -10.54 8.95
N ASP A 207 22.90 -10.62 7.86
CA ASP A 207 23.15 -9.83 6.65
C ASP A 207 22.75 -8.36 6.79
N PHE A 208 21.81 -8.03 7.69
CA PHE A 208 21.40 -6.66 8.02
C PHE A 208 20.93 -6.52 9.48
N GLY A 209 20.81 -5.28 9.94
CA GLY A 209 20.41 -4.96 11.31
C GLY A 209 20.48 -3.48 11.60
N ILE A 210 20.67 -3.13 12.88
CA ILE A 210 20.59 -1.77 13.42
C ILE A 210 21.60 -1.54 14.54
N LEU A 211 21.94 -0.28 14.76
CA LEU A 211 22.74 0.17 15.89
C LEU A 211 21.83 0.70 17.01
N ARG A 212 22.11 0.30 18.25
CA ARG A 212 21.44 0.82 19.46
C ARG A 212 22.42 1.61 20.29
N ILE A 213 21.99 2.76 20.82
CA ILE A 213 22.72 3.47 21.86
C ILE A 213 21.89 3.41 23.15
N THR A 214 22.52 3.05 24.26
CA THR A 214 21.90 2.95 25.60
C THR A 214 22.77 3.64 26.64
N PRO A 215 22.21 4.11 27.77
CA PRO A 215 22.98 4.46 28.96
C PRO A 215 23.88 3.31 29.42
N SER A 216 25.16 3.61 29.72
CA SER A 216 26.16 2.63 30.16
C SER A 216 25.83 1.91 31.47
N THR A 217 24.84 2.39 32.22
CA THR A 217 24.30 1.74 33.43
C THR A 217 23.54 0.45 33.14
N TYR A 218 23.12 0.21 31.89
CA TYR A 218 22.45 -1.02 31.48
C TYR A 218 23.45 -2.07 31.02
N SER A 219 23.13 -3.35 31.22
CA SER A 219 23.96 -4.45 30.74
C SER A 219 23.83 -4.61 29.22
N ASP A 220 24.91 -5.07 28.57
CA ASP A 220 24.94 -5.44 27.15
C ASP A 220 23.69 -6.23 26.73
N GLY A 221 22.97 -5.75 25.71
CA GLY A 221 21.80 -6.43 25.13
C GLY A 221 20.55 -6.42 25.99
N GLN A 222 20.51 -5.68 27.10
CA GLN A 222 19.34 -5.60 27.98
C GLN A 222 18.12 -5.09 27.20
N ARG A 223 16.99 -5.80 27.31
CA ARG A 223 15.69 -5.41 26.72
C ARG A 223 14.95 -4.46 27.67
N GLN A 224 14.02 -3.66 27.14
CA GLN A 224 13.19 -2.71 27.92
C GLN A 224 14.04 -1.73 28.75
N VAL A 225 14.84 -0.92 28.04
CA VAL A 225 15.72 0.11 28.59
C VAL A 225 15.58 1.38 27.76
N HIS A 226 15.80 2.57 28.33
CA HIS A 226 15.84 3.81 27.54
C HIS A 226 16.97 3.76 26.49
N HIS A 227 16.67 4.08 25.24
CA HIS A 227 17.58 3.88 24.10
C HIS A 227 17.25 4.81 22.93
N ILE A 228 18.18 4.90 21.99
CA ILE A 228 17.98 5.45 20.63
C ILE A 228 18.52 4.46 19.59
N TRP A 229 17.90 4.40 18.41
CA TRP A 229 18.26 3.46 17.34
C TRP A 229 18.68 4.18 16.06
N SER A 230 19.41 3.47 15.19
CA SER A 230 19.51 3.80 13.77
C SER A 230 18.37 3.19 12.96
N SER A 231 18.14 3.72 11.76
CA SER A 231 17.42 2.99 10.71
C SER A 231 18.15 1.70 10.36
N ALA A 232 17.43 0.75 9.77
CA ALA A 232 17.96 -0.51 9.25
C ALA A 232 19.03 -0.28 8.16
N HIS A 233 20.08 -1.10 8.18
CA HIS A 233 21.13 -1.08 7.17
C HIS A 233 21.75 -2.46 6.98
N ALA A 234 22.31 -2.69 5.79
CA ALA A 234 23.13 -3.87 5.54
C ALA A 234 24.32 -3.92 6.52
N LEU A 235 24.58 -5.10 7.10
CA LEU A 235 25.71 -5.37 8.00
C LEU A 235 26.89 -5.93 7.21
N ALA A 236 27.15 -5.35 6.04
CA ALA A 236 28.12 -5.85 5.08
C ALA A 236 29.55 -5.97 5.63
N TRP A 237 29.89 -5.15 6.64
CA TRP A 237 31.19 -5.26 7.32
C TRP A 237 31.31 -6.45 8.26
N HIS A 238 30.20 -7.06 8.73
CA HIS A 238 30.21 -8.31 9.50
C HIS A 238 30.61 -9.52 8.64
N LEU A 239 30.42 -9.41 7.32
CA LEU A 239 30.74 -10.46 6.36
C LEU A 239 32.24 -10.75 6.36
N GLY A 240 32.59 -11.97 5.93
CA GLY A 240 33.92 -12.52 6.10
C GLY A 240 35.01 -11.86 5.24
N GLU A 241 36.24 -12.36 5.39
CA GLU A 241 37.36 -11.95 4.52
C GLU A 241 37.09 -12.32 3.06
N ASP A 242 36.30 -13.35 2.79
CA ASP A 242 35.84 -13.74 1.45
C ASP A 242 35.08 -12.59 0.75
N PHE A 243 34.11 -11.97 1.42
CA PHE A 243 33.41 -10.79 0.91
C PHE A 243 34.34 -9.59 0.72
N ARG A 244 35.34 -9.39 1.60
CA ARG A 244 36.27 -8.26 1.48
C ARG A 244 37.33 -8.46 0.40
N ASN A 245 37.72 -9.70 0.13
CA ASN A 245 38.69 -10.07 -0.89
C ASN A 245 38.08 -10.03 -2.29
N ASP A 246 36.83 -10.52 -2.45
CA ASP A 246 36.08 -10.48 -3.70
C ASP A 246 34.56 -10.33 -3.44
N PRO A 247 34.06 -9.08 -3.27
CA PRO A 247 32.66 -8.84 -2.96
C PRO A 247 31.73 -9.25 -4.10
N ILE A 248 32.20 -9.21 -5.36
CA ILE A 248 31.40 -9.53 -6.54
C ILE A 248 31.13 -11.03 -6.61
N THR A 249 32.17 -11.86 -6.45
CA THR A 249 32.01 -13.32 -6.42
C THR A 249 31.15 -13.76 -5.22
N TRP A 250 31.35 -13.14 -4.06
CA TRP A 250 30.55 -13.42 -2.87
C TRP A 250 29.07 -13.05 -3.05
N ALA A 251 28.79 -11.85 -3.54
CA ALA A 251 27.43 -11.38 -3.77
C ALA A 251 26.71 -12.18 -4.87
N THR A 252 27.45 -12.59 -5.92
CA THR A 252 26.95 -13.52 -6.94
C THR A 252 26.48 -14.85 -6.31
N ALA A 253 27.28 -15.43 -5.41
CA ALA A 253 26.92 -16.68 -4.73
C ALA A 253 25.65 -16.52 -3.86
N LYS A 254 25.53 -15.41 -3.13
CA LYS A 254 24.34 -15.06 -2.33
C LYS A 254 23.10 -14.83 -3.19
N CYS A 255 23.23 -14.10 -4.31
CA CYS A 255 22.14 -13.87 -5.25
C CYS A 255 21.58 -15.20 -5.81
N VAL A 256 22.45 -16.12 -6.23
CA VAL A 256 22.05 -17.46 -6.71
C VAL A 256 21.46 -18.33 -5.60
N GLU A 257 21.97 -18.22 -4.36
CA GLU A 257 21.36 -18.92 -3.21
C GLU A 257 19.94 -18.41 -2.91
N TRP A 258 19.73 -17.09 -3.02
CA TRP A 258 18.44 -16.42 -2.84
C TRP A 258 17.43 -16.81 -3.93
N ASP A 259 17.80 -16.75 -5.21
CA ASP A 259 16.93 -17.16 -6.34
C ASP A 259 16.33 -18.57 -6.11
N ARG A 260 17.18 -19.52 -5.72
CA ARG A 260 16.80 -20.91 -5.41
C ARG A 260 16.05 -21.10 -4.07
N LYS A 261 16.00 -20.08 -3.20
CA LYS A 261 15.12 -20.04 -2.02
C LYS A 261 13.75 -19.46 -2.41
N GLU A 262 13.75 -18.40 -3.20
CA GLU A 262 12.56 -17.70 -3.68
C GLU A 262 11.65 -18.64 -4.49
N GLU A 263 12.22 -19.52 -5.33
CA GLU A 263 11.53 -20.60 -6.06
C GLU A 263 10.77 -21.61 -5.17
N LYS A 264 10.94 -21.56 -3.84
CA LYS A 264 10.25 -22.42 -2.87
C LYS A 264 9.19 -21.70 -2.04
N LEU A 265 9.15 -20.37 -2.10
CA LEU A 265 8.14 -19.58 -1.41
C LEU A 265 6.85 -19.56 -2.24
N PRO A 266 5.68 -19.42 -1.60
CA PRO A 266 4.43 -19.15 -2.31
C PRO A 266 4.54 -17.92 -3.22
N ASN A 267 3.78 -17.96 -4.32
CA ASN A 267 3.58 -16.80 -5.17
C ASN A 267 2.84 -15.72 -4.38
N PHE A 268 3.48 -14.57 -4.17
CA PHE A 268 2.90 -13.43 -3.47
C PHE A 268 2.23 -12.44 -4.42
N LEU A 269 2.46 -12.55 -5.73
CA LEU A 269 1.91 -11.63 -6.74
C LEU A 269 0.37 -11.69 -6.82
N GLU A 270 -0.23 -12.79 -6.35
CA GLU A 270 -1.69 -12.95 -6.21
C GLU A 270 -2.27 -12.18 -5.01
N GLU A 271 -1.43 -11.74 -4.07
CA GLU A 271 -1.84 -10.91 -2.92
C GLU A 271 -1.83 -9.40 -3.28
N ILE A 272 -1.13 -9.00 -4.35
CA ILE A 272 -0.88 -7.59 -4.70
C ILE A 272 -1.80 -7.08 -5.81
N ILE A 273 -2.02 -5.77 -5.83
CA ILE A 273 -2.83 -5.06 -6.82
C ILE A 273 -1.94 -4.61 -7.99
N ASP A 274 -2.40 -4.83 -9.23
CA ASP A 274 -1.72 -4.34 -10.44
C ASP A 274 -1.46 -2.83 -10.41
N CYS A 275 -0.28 -2.44 -10.89
CA CYS A 275 0.00 -1.04 -11.18
C CYS A 275 -0.97 -0.47 -12.23
N PRO A 276 -1.43 0.78 -12.06
CA PRO A 276 -2.17 1.49 -13.10
C PRO A 276 -1.34 1.62 -14.37
N CYS A 277 -1.98 1.54 -15.53
CA CYS A 277 -1.31 1.60 -16.83
C CYS A 277 -0.63 2.94 -17.11
N THR A 278 -1.14 4.02 -16.50
CA THR A 278 -0.60 5.38 -16.68
C THR A 278 -0.39 6.11 -15.36
N LEU A 279 0.55 7.05 -15.37
CA LEU A 279 0.79 7.99 -14.27
C LEU A 279 -0.45 8.82 -13.92
N SER A 280 -1.30 9.14 -14.91
CA SER A 280 -2.56 9.86 -14.68
C SER A 280 -3.57 9.02 -13.90
N GLN A 281 -3.71 7.72 -14.21
CA GLN A 281 -4.54 6.80 -13.44
C GLN A 281 -3.99 6.62 -12.02
N ALA A 282 -2.67 6.45 -11.86
CA ALA A 282 -2.05 6.27 -10.54
C ALA A 282 -2.19 7.50 -9.62
N ARG A 283 -2.20 8.72 -10.18
CA ARG A 283 -2.45 9.97 -9.43
C ARG A 283 -3.94 10.19 -9.12
N ALA A 284 -4.83 9.55 -9.87
CA ALA A 284 -6.28 9.71 -9.75
C ALA A 284 -6.89 8.67 -8.79
N ASP A 285 -6.36 7.45 -8.77
CA ASP A 285 -6.76 6.38 -7.87
C ASP A 285 -6.14 6.53 -6.47
N THR A 286 -6.47 7.64 -5.80
CA THR A 286 -5.98 7.96 -4.45
C THR A 286 -6.55 7.02 -3.36
N GLY A 287 -7.51 6.17 -3.70
CA GLY A 287 -8.01 5.09 -2.85
C GLY A 287 -7.09 3.87 -2.82
N ARG A 288 -6.24 3.69 -3.84
CA ARG A 288 -5.33 2.55 -3.93
C ARG A 288 -3.87 2.91 -4.14
N PHE A 289 -3.49 4.15 -4.48
CA PHE A 289 -2.10 4.55 -4.75
C PHE A 289 -1.77 5.93 -4.16
N HIS A 290 -0.50 6.17 -3.78
CA HIS A 290 0.00 7.47 -3.33
C HIS A 290 1.41 7.76 -3.87
N THR A 291 1.89 8.99 -3.79
CA THR A 291 3.29 9.29 -4.16
C THR A 291 4.25 8.76 -3.09
N ASP A 292 5.37 8.17 -3.52
CA ASP A 292 6.42 7.73 -2.60
C ASP A 292 7.05 8.95 -1.90
N TYR A 293 7.10 8.95 -0.57
CA TYR A 293 7.66 10.07 0.20
C TYR A 293 9.18 10.23 0.01
N GLY A 294 9.92 9.14 -0.22
CA GLY A 294 11.34 9.14 -0.57
C GLY A 294 11.60 9.38 -2.07
N CYS A 295 10.58 9.27 -2.92
CA CYS A 295 10.68 9.47 -4.38
C CYS A 295 9.64 10.49 -4.91
N ASP A 296 9.35 11.53 -4.13
CA ASP A 296 8.42 12.59 -4.53
C ASP A 296 9.08 13.58 -5.51
N ILE A 297 8.80 13.41 -6.81
CA ILE A 297 9.30 14.28 -7.87
C ILE A 297 8.81 15.74 -7.75
N GLU A 298 7.65 15.98 -7.11
CA GLU A 298 7.07 17.32 -6.95
C GLU A 298 7.72 18.09 -5.81
N LYS A 299 8.27 17.38 -4.83
CA LYS A 299 9.15 17.93 -3.78
C LYS A 299 10.63 17.95 -4.16
N GLY A 300 10.96 17.57 -5.40
CA GLY A 300 12.33 17.53 -5.90
C GLY A 300 13.19 16.40 -5.32
N SER A 301 12.57 15.30 -4.87
CA SER A 301 13.32 14.17 -4.34
C SER A 301 14.18 13.50 -5.42
N VAL A 302 15.35 13.01 -5.01
CA VAL A 302 16.21 12.16 -5.83
C VAL A 302 15.84 10.71 -5.54
N CYS A 303 14.95 10.16 -6.37
CA CYS A 303 14.67 8.73 -6.40
C CYS A 303 15.95 7.96 -6.76
N THR A 304 16.74 7.59 -5.75
CA THR A 304 18.11 7.09 -5.95
C THR A 304 18.14 5.77 -6.72
N TYR A 305 17.03 5.03 -6.70
CA TYR A 305 16.88 3.74 -7.39
C TYR A 305 15.90 3.80 -8.60
N HIS A 306 14.82 4.63 -8.54
CA HIS A 306 13.73 4.63 -9.54
C HIS A 306 13.14 6.03 -9.84
N PRO A 307 13.69 6.85 -10.76
CA PRO A 307 13.16 8.18 -11.08
C PRO A 307 11.70 8.19 -11.56
N GLY A 308 10.81 8.84 -10.81
CA GLY A 308 9.42 9.12 -11.23
C GLY A 308 8.33 8.16 -10.73
N ALA A 309 8.58 7.42 -9.64
CA ALA A 309 7.65 6.40 -9.13
C ALA A 309 6.45 6.95 -8.31
N VAL A 310 5.37 6.18 -8.30
CA VAL A 310 4.19 6.29 -7.43
C VAL A 310 4.08 4.97 -6.68
N LYS A 311 3.89 4.98 -5.35
CA LYS A 311 4.02 3.81 -4.49
C LYS A 311 2.71 3.43 -3.80
N LYS A 312 2.53 2.14 -3.60
CA LYS A 312 1.67 1.63 -2.55
C LYS A 312 2.36 0.43 -1.89
N ASN A 313 1.88 0.07 -0.72
CA ASN A 313 2.15 -1.20 -0.06
C ASN A 313 2.18 -2.37 -1.07
N GLU A 314 3.27 -3.11 -1.01
CA GLU A 314 3.58 -4.30 -1.83
C GLU A 314 3.90 -4.06 -3.33
N THR A 315 3.80 -2.86 -3.91
CA THR A 315 4.36 -2.60 -5.26
C THR A 315 4.77 -1.13 -5.53
N GLN A 316 5.97 -0.99 -6.11
CA GLN A 316 6.53 0.26 -6.60
C GLN A 316 6.16 0.44 -8.09
N CYS A 317 5.28 1.40 -8.42
CA CYS A 317 4.85 1.64 -9.80
C CYS A 317 5.68 2.77 -10.42
N CYS A 318 6.49 2.43 -11.43
CA CYS A 318 7.40 3.33 -12.10
C CYS A 318 6.84 3.76 -13.46
N TYR A 319 6.92 5.05 -13.78
CA TYR A 319 6.42 5.62 -15.04
C TYR A 319 7.49 6.42 -15.76
N ASP A 320 7.50 6.38 -17.09
CA ASP A 320 8.40 7.19 -17.91
C ASP A 320 7.92 8.66 -18.01
N SER A 321 8.72 9.50 -18.69
CA SER A 321 8.40 10.92 -18.89
C SER A 321 7.14 11.18 -19.74
N THR A 322 6.58 10.16 -20.40
CA THR A 322 5.29 10.23 -21.10
C THR A 322 4.11 9.77 -20.24
N GLY A 323 4.40 9.23 -19.05
CA GLY A 323 3.42 8.68 -18.13
C GLY A 323 3.06 7.21 -18.41
N ALA A 324 3.82 6.50 -19.25
CA ALA A 324 3.63 5.08 -19.51
C ALA A 324 4.36 4.23 -18.46
N GLN A 325 3.77 3.11 -18.04
CA GLN A 325 4.36 2.22 -17.04
C GLN A 325 5.67 1.59 -17.55
N ILE A 326 6.71 1.58 -16.71
CA ILE A 326 7.99 0.91 -16.97
C ILE A 326 7.97 -0.47 -16.31
N LEU A 327 8.24 -1.53 -17.08
CA LEU A 327 8.22 -2.91 -16.62
C LEU A 327 9.64 -3.43 -16.30
N THR A 328 9.80 -4.25 -15.26
CA THR A 328 11.10 -4.80 -14.82
C THR A 328 11.75 -5.73 -15.84
N GLN A 329 10.95 -6.31 -16.73
CA GLN A 329 11.42 -7.12 -17.85
C GLN A 329 12.02 -6.28 -18.99
N ASP A 330 11.83 -4.96 -19.00
CA ASP A 330 12.41 -4.04 -19.99
C ASP A 330 13.55 -3.17 -19.43
N SER A 331 13.54 -2.90 -18.12
CA SER A 331 14.50 -2.01 -17.47
C SER A 331 14.71 -2.42 -16.02
N THR A 332 15.97 -2.37 -15.56
CA THR A 332 16.32 -2.54 -14.14
C THR A 332 15.78 -1.40 -13.26
N SER A 333 15.25 -0.32 -13.84
CA SER A 333 14.54 0.74 -13.14
C SER A 333 13.00 0.61 -13.22
N GLY A 334 12.48 -0.52 -13.70
CA GLY A 334 11.05 -0.78 -13.82
C GLY A 334 10.32 -1.02 -12.48
N SER A 335 9.00 -1.21 -12.57
CA SER A 335 8.07 -1.32 -11.44
C SER A 335 8.23 -2.62 -10.64
N THR A 336 8.81 -2.62 -9.44
CA THR A 336 9.02 -3.85 -8.67
C THR A 336 7.90 -4.12 -7.65
N PRO A 337 7.28 -5.32 -7.64
CA PRO A 337 6.46 -5.77 -6.52
C PRO A 337 7.36 -6.18 -5.35
N ASP A 338 7.08 -5.70 -4.14
CA ASP A 338 7.83 -6.01 -2.92
C ASP A 338 7.13 -7.15 -2.15
N ARG A 339 7.87 -8.21 -1.77
CA ARG A 339 7.29 -9.32 -0.99
C ARG A 339 7.10 -8.92 0.47
N GLY A 340 8.07 -8.21 1.02
CA GLY A 340 7.99 -7.66 2.36
C GLY A 340 7.28 -6.31 2.28
N HIS A 341 6.20 -6.17 3.03
CA HIS A 341 5.47 -4.90 3.08
C HIS A 341 6.32 -3.87 3.83
N ASP A 342 6.78 -2.82 3.14
CA ASP A 342 7.67 -1.78 3.68
C ASP A 342 7.17 -1.19 5.01
N TRP A 343 5.87 -0.91 5.09
CA TRP A 343 5.22 -0.41 6.32
C TRP A 343 4.59 -1.51 7.20
N GLY A 344 4.80 -2.79 6.84
CA GLY A 344 4.15 -4.00 7.38
C GLY A 344 2.62 -4.05 7.17
N SER A 345 2.03 -5.24 7.08
CA SER A 345 0.58 -5.42 6.92
C SER A 345 -0.04 -6.25 8.06
N PRO A 346 -1.29 -5.97 8.49
CA PRO A 346 -1.97 -6.78 9.49
C PRO A 346 -2.04 -8.28 9.10
N PRO A 347 -1.66 -9.21 9.99
CA PRO A 347 -1.07 -9.01 11.31
C PRO A 347 0.43 -8.66 11.24
N PHE A 348 0.79 -7.44 11.67
CA PHE A 348 2.15 -6.87 11.61
C PHE A 348 3.25 -7.68 12.33
N MET A 349 2.89 -8.75 13.04
CA MET A 349 3.79 -9.61 13.80
C MET A 349 4.07 -10.97 13.15
N LYS A 350 3.54 -11.23 11.95
CA LYS A 350 3.86 -12.45 11.18
C LYS A 350 4.63 -12.09 9.92
N PRO A 351 5.84 -12.66 9.72
CA PRO A 351 6.46 -12.79 8.40
C PRO A 351 5.49 -13.07 7.23
N PRO A 352 5.68 -12.47 6.04
CA PRO A 352 6.67 -11.44 5.67
C PRO A 352 6.11 -10.01 5.87
N ARG A 353 5.29 -9.81 6.91
CA ARG A 353 4.54 -8.55 7.13
C ARG A 353 5.07 -7.71 8.30
N ILE A 354 6.31 -7.94 8.72
CA ILE A 354 6.95 -7.16 9.78
C ILE A 354 7.39 -5.80 9.20
N PRO A 355 6.88 -4.66 9.74
CA PRO A 355 7.21 -3.33 9.22
C PRO A 355 8.70 -3.06 9.12
N GLY A 356 9.14 -2.55 7.97
CA GLY A 356 10.52 -2.30 7.57
C GLY A 356 11.33 -3.59 7.36
N PHE A 357 11.32 -4.49 8.34
CA PHE A 357 12.30 -5.57 8.44
C PHE A 357 12.03 -6.74 7.50
N SER A 358 10.76 -7.09 7.21
CA SER A 358 10.48 -8.09 6.18
C SER A 358 10.83 -7.56 4.79
N HIS A 359 10.58 -6.28 4.50
CA HIS A 359 10.99 -5.64 3.24
C HIS A 359 12.52 -5.63 3.10
N TRP A 360 13.24 -5.26 4.16
CA TRP A 360 14.70 -5.34 4.20
C TRP A 360 15.24 -6.76 3.94
N LEU A 361 14.57 -7.79 4.47
CA LEU A 361 14.99 -9.19 4.34
C LEU A 361 14.68 -9.78 2.95
N TYR A 362 13.53 -9.46 2.35
CA TYR A 362 13.08 -10.11 1.11
C TYR A 362 13.38 -9.32 -0.17
N ASP A 363 13.52 -8.01 -0.08
CA ASP A 363 13.60 -7.13 -1.25
C ASP A 363 14.87 -6.27 -1.24
N VAL A 364 15.18 -5.58 -0.13
CA VAL A 364 16.36 -4.69 -0.08
C VAL A 364 17.67 -5.48 -0.10
N ILE A 365 17.88 -6.44 0.81
CA ILE A 365 19.17 -7.15 0.89
C ILE A 365 19.42 -8.08 -0.32
N SER A 366 18.36 -8.59 -0.94
CA SER A 366 18.42 -9.37 -2.18
C SER A 366 18.77 -8.47 -3.38
N PHE A 367 18.21 -7.27 -3.46
CA PHE A 367 18.62 -6.25 -4.44
C PHE A 367 20.10 -5.87 -4.26
N TYR A 368 20.58 -5.76 -3.02
CA TYR A 368 22.01 -5.52 -2.75
C TYR A 368 22.90 -6.62 -3.33
N TYR A 369 22.60 -7.90 -3.08
CA TYR A 369 23.38 -9.02 -3.62
C TYR A 369 23.36 -9.07 -5.15
N CYS A 370 22.18 -8.93 -5.75
CA CYS A 370 21.98 -9.17 -7.18
C CYS A 370 22.29 -7.96 -8.07
N CYS A 371 22.02 -6.73 -7.60
CA CYS A 371 22.05 -5.52 -8.42
C CYS A 371 23.10 -4.49 -8.01
N LEU A 372 23.47 -4.39 -6.72
CA LEU A 372 24.44 -3.38 -6.25
C LEU A 372 25.86 -3.92 -6.07
N TRP A 373 26.00 -5.14 -5.54
CA TRP A 373 27.31 -5.76 -5.28
C TRP A 373 27.74 -6.74 -6.36
N SER A 374 26.86 -7.07 -7.31
CA SER A 374 27.20 -7.86 -8.49
C SER A 374 26.35 -7.47 -9.70
N ASP A 375 26.78 -7.86 -10.89
CA ASP A 375 26.10 -7.56 -12.17
C ASP A 375 25.09 -8.68 -12.54
N ASN A 376 24.25 -9.06 -11.58
CA ASN A 376 23.36 -10.23 -11.66
C ASN A 376 21.88 -9.84 -11.50
N CYS A 377 21.53 -8.57 -11.76
CA CYS A 377 20.23 -8.00 -11.40
C CYS A 377 19.03 -8.70 -12.07
N HIS A 378 19.29 -9.41 -13.18
CA HIS A 378 18.30 -10.25 -13.86
C HIS A 378 17.67 -11.33 -12.96
N PHE A 379 18.39 -11.88 -11.97
CA PHE A 379 17.80 -12.80 -10.99
C PHE A 379 16.81 -12.09 -10.05
N TYR A 380 17.09 -10.83 -9.67
CA TYR A 380 16.15 -10.04 -8.87
C TYR A 380 14.88 -9.77 -9.65
N MET A 381 15.01 -9.23 -10.87
CA MET A 381 13.89 -8.87 -11.73
C MET A 381 13.05 -10.10 -12.16
N LYS A 382 13.67 -11.27 -12.35
CA LYS A 382 12.97 -12.57 -12.57
C LYS A 382 11.94 -12.86 -11.47
N ASN A 383 12.30 -12.63 -10.21
CA ASN A 383 11.46 -12.91 -9.04
C ASN A 383 10.63 -11.70 -8.58
N ARG A 384 10.79 -10.55 -9.24
CA ARG A 384 10.08 -9.29 -8.98
C ARG A 384 9.49 -8.75 -10.30
N PRO A 385 8.66 -9.55 -11.02
CA PRO A 385 8.10 -9.14 -12.30
C PRO A 385 7.01 -8.08 -12.11
N SER A 386 7.10 -6.96 -12.82
CA SER A 386 5.96 -6.04 -12.94
C SER A 386 4.78 -6.77 -13.58
N SER A 387 3.55 -6.45 -13.15
CA SER A 387 2.39 -6.69 -13.98
C SER A 387 2.28 -5.66 -15.09
N ASP A 388 1.78 -6.08 -16.25
CA ASP A 388 1.64 -5.26 -17.46
C ASP A 388 0.29 -4.52 -17.54
N CYS A 389 -0.22 -4.17 -16.36
CA CYS A 389 -1.47 -3.48 -16.04
C CYS A 389 -2.76 -4.07 -16.63
N ARG A 390 -2.73 -5.23 -17.29
CA ARG A 390 -3.91 -5.81 -17.96
C ARG A 390 -5.02 -6.25 -17.01
N THR A 391 -4.76 -6.41 -15.70
CA THR A 391 -5.80 -6.72 -14.71
C THR A 391 -6.13 -5.52 -13.80
N TYR A 392 -5.47 -4.37 -14.01
CA TYR A 392 -5.83 -3.12 -13.38
C TYR A 392 -7.15 -2.58 -13.96
N HIS A 393 -8.16 -2.50 -13.08
CA HIS A 393 -9.43 -1.85 -13.37
C HIS A 393 -9.52 -0.57 -12.51
N PRO A 394 -9.63 0.63 -13.11
CA PRO A 394 -9.81 1.88 -12.35
C PRO A 394 -11.05 1.86 -11.46
N PRO A 395 -11.04 2.56 -10.31
CA PRO A 395 -12.26 2.77 -9.52
C PRO A 395 -13.21 3.73 -10.24
N GLN A 396 -14.49 3.70 -9.85
CA GLN A 396 -15.42 4.78 -10.16
C GLN A 396 -15.39 5.85 -9.07
N ALA A 397 -15.74 7.08 -9.44
CA ALA A 397 -15.61 8.25 -8.57
C ALA A 397 -16.94 8.98 -8.37
N ALA A 398 -17.37 9.11 -7.13
CA ALA A 398 -18.47 9.99 -6.73
C ALA A 398 -17.91 11.18 -5.92
N SER A 399 -18.55 12.35 -5.98
CA SER A 399 -18.08 13.55 -5.28
C SER A 399 -19.22 14.41 -4.75
N ALA A 400 -19.01 15.09 -3.62
CA ALA A 400 -19.91 16.10 -3.07
C ALA A 400 -19.13 17.37 -2.68
N PHE A 401 -19.59 18.55 -3.12
CA PHE A 401 -18.89 19.83 -2.92
C PHE A 401 -19.84 21.03 -3.07
N GLY A 402 -19.45 22.20 -2.56
CA GLY A 402 -20.31 23.39 -2.60
C GLY A 402 -21.51 23.27 -1.66
N ASP A 403 -22.71 23.66 -2.11
CA ASP A 403 -23.91 23.71 -1.26
C ASP A 403 -24.81 22.45 -1.22
N PRO A 404 -24.27 21.31 -0.74
CA PRO A 404 -23.51 20.39 -1.57
C PRO A 404 -24.25 19.96 -2.86
N HIS A 405 -23.55 20.13 -3.98
CA HIS A 405 -23.82 19.45 -5.24
C HIS A 405 -23.20 18.06 -5.21
N PHE A 406 -23.90 17.08 -5.80
CA PHE A 406 -23.49 15.68 -5.83
C PHE A 406 -23.23 15.24 -7.27
N PHE A 407 -22.18 14.45 -7.46
CA PHE A 407 -21.96 13.58 -8.60
C PHE A 407 -21.93 12.13 -8.09
N THR A 408 -22.81 11.31 -8.67
CA THR A 408 -22.97 9.87 -8.39
C THR A 408 -21.91 9.05 -9.12
N PHE A 409 -21.81 7.74 -8.82
CA PHE A 409 -20.80 6.88 -9.45
C PHE A 409 -21.04 6.71 -10.95
N ASP A 410 -22.29 6.63 -11.42
CA ASP A 410 -22.60 6.50 -12.85
C ASP A 410 -22.70 7.86 -13.57
N GLY A 411 -22.33 8.96 -12.89
CA GLY A 411 -22.12 10.28 -13.47
C GLY A 411 -23.35 11.20 -13.54
N LEU A 412 -24.48 10.82 -12.93
CA LEU A 412 -25.62 11.72 -12.74
C LEU A 412 -25.28 12.76 -11.66
N ASN A 413 -25.76 14.01 -11.84
CA ASN A 413 -25.56 15.08 -10.87
C ASN A 413 -26.87 15.68 -10.37
N PHE A 414 -26.86 16.10 -9.11
CA PHE A 414 -27.97 16.80 -8.46
C PHE A 414 -27.45 17.71 -7.35
N THR A 415 -28.36 18.31 -6.57
CA THR A 415 -27.99 19.17 -5.44
C THR A 415 -28.95 18.93 -4.29
N PHE A 416 -28.42 18.74 -3.09
CA PHE A 416 -29.21 18.43 -1.90
C PHE A 416 -28.75 19.22 -0.69
N LYS A 417 -29.56 20.24 -0.34
CA LYS A 417 -29.31 21.18 0.77
C LYS A 417 -30.01 20.80 2.07
N GLY A 418 -30.06 19.51 2.41
CA GLY A 418 -30.52 19.11 3.74
C GLY A 418 -29.66 19.75 4.83
N GLN A 419 -30.23 20.09 5.98
CA GLN A 419 -29.51 20.40 7.22
C GLN A 419 -29.63 19.17 8.13
N GLY A 420 -28.52 18.52 8.49
CA GLY A 420 -28.59 17.23 9.20
C GLY A 420 -27.39 16.31 8.97
N GLU A 421 -27.60 15.00 9.12
CA GLU A 421 -26.61 13.94 8.92
C GLU A 421 -27.19 12.88 7.96
N TYR A 422 -26.45 12.55 6.89
CA TYR A 422 -26.94 11.71 5.79
C TYR A 422 -25.98 10.60 5.42
N THR A 423 -26.51 9.43 5.09
CA THR A 423 -25.76 8.33 4.47
C THR A 423 -25.44 8.71 3.03
N LEU A 424 -24.15 8.88 2.72
CA LEU A 424 -23.69 9.25 1.38
C LEU A 424 -23.50 8.00 0.52
N VAL A 425 -22.81 6.99 1.08
CA VAL A 425 -22.77 5.64 0.52
C VAL A 425 -22.63 4.59 1.63
N GLU A 426 -23.35 3.49 1.47
CA GLU A 426 -23.18 2.24 2.21
C GLU A 426 -22.99 1.09 1.22
N SER A 427 -22.30 0.02 1.65
CA SER A 427 -22.18 -1.20 0.85
C SER A 427 -22.31 -2.48 1.68
N ASP A 428 -23.08 -3.44 1.17
CA ASP A 428 -23.25 -4.77 1.78
C ASP A 428 -22.06 -5.71 1.52
N LEU A 429 -21.23 -5.43 0.51
CA LEU A 429 -20.04 -6.23 0.16
C LEU A 429 -18.99 -6.26 1.28
N THR A 430 -18.72 -5.09 1.87
CA THR A 430 -17.66 -4.91 2.88
C THR A 430 -18.19 -4.25 4.17
N SER A 431 -19.48 -3.95 4.27
CA SER A 431 -20.02 -3.06 5.31
C SER A 431 -19.33 -1.69 5.35
N LEU A 432 -18.95 -1.17 4.18
CA LEU A 432 -18.51 0.21 4.01
C LEU A 432 -19.66 1.16 4.36
N ARG A 433 -19.36 2.23 5.09
CA ARG A 433 -20.28 3.31 5.43
C ARG A 433 -19.54 4.64 5.36
N VAL A 434 -20.09 5.60 4.61
CA VAL A 434 -19.61 6.99 4.54
C VAL A 434 -20.82 7.92 4.76
N GLN A 435 -20.74 8.76 5.78
CA GLN A 435 -21.80 9.66 6.22
C GLN A 435 -21.32 11.11 6.19
N GLY A 436 -22.21 12.05 5.86
CA GLY A 436 -21.94 13.48 5.79
C GLY A 436 -22.86 14.29 6.69
N ARG A 437 -22.29 15.18 7.49
CA ARG A 437 -23.02 16.17 8.30
C ARG A 437 -23.01 17.50 7.56
N THR A 438 -24.18 18.01 7.21
CA THR A 438 -24.34 19.33 6.62
C THR A 438 -24.84 20.34 7.64
N GLN A 439 -24.23 21.52 7.64
CA GLN A 439 -24.60 22.64 8.50
C GLN A 439 -24.97 23.86 7.66
N GLN A 440 -25.72 24.77 8.25
CA GLN A 440 -26.17 25.98 7.60
C GLN A 440 -24.98 26.91 7.33
N ALA A 441 -24.94 27.47 6.12
CA ALA A 441 -23.87 28.37 5.72
C ALA A 441 -24.02 29.76 6.39
N HIS A 442 -22.91 30.46 6.56
CA HIS A 442 -22.92 31.87 6.97
C HIS A 442 -22.55 32.78 5.80
N PHE A 443 -23.29 33.86 5.64
CA PHE A 443 -22.92 34.98 4.78
C PHE A 443 -21.63 35.65 5.29
N PRO A 444 -20.88 36.40 4.45
CA PRO A 444 -19.67 37.13 4.87
C PRO A 444 -19.86 38.16 6.01
N ASN A 445 -21.10 38.50 6.35
CA ASN A 445 -21.47 39.36 7.48
C ASN A 445 -21.80 38.58 8.78
N GLY A 446 -21.62 37.25 8.79
CA GLY A 446 -21.91 36.35 9.91
C GLY A 446 -23.35 35.85 10.01
N THR A 447 -24.31 36.45 9.29
CA THR A 447 -25.72 36.00 9.33
C THR A 447 -25.92 34.69 8.59
N GLU A 448 -26.88 33.87 9.03
CA GLU A 448 -27.17 32.57 8.44
C GLU A 448 -27.77 32.70 7.03
N ALA A 449 -27.26 31.92 6.08
CA ALA A 449 -27.79 31.80 4.74
C ALA A 449 -28.80 30.65 4.63
N GLN A 450 -29.70 30.70 3.64
CA GLN A 450 -30.70 29.65 3.39
C GLN A 450 -30.14 28.50 2.51
N VAL A 451 -28.90 28.10 2.78
CA VAL A 451 -28.20 26.96 2.16
C VAL A 451 -27.32 26.26 3.18
N THR A 452 -26.89 25.05 2.87
CA THR A 452 -26.04 24.21 3.73
C THR A 452 -24.80 23.76 2.97
N GLY A 453 -23.75 23.39 3.69
CA GLY A 453 -22.57 22.73 3.13
C GLY A 453 -22.04 21.64 4.06
N LEU A 454 -21.18 20.76 3.56
CA LEU A 454 -20.58 19.69 4.36
C LEU A 454 -19.65 20.28 5.43
N SER A 455 -19.85 19.84 6.66
CA SER A 455 -19.17 20.29 7.88
C SER A 455 -18.39 19.19 8.59
N ALA A 456 -18.83 17.94 8.45
CA ALA A 456 -18.10 16.74 8.83
C ALA A 456 -18.40 15.59 7.86
N VAL A 457 -17.45 14.68 7.70
CA VAL A 457 -17.60 13.39 7.02
C VAL A 457 -17.05 12.29 7.92
N ALA A 458 -17.82 11.25 8.20
CA ALA A 458 -17.41 10.10 9.00
C ALA A 458 -17.48 8.80 8.20
N MET A 459 -16.50 7.92 8.36
CA MET A 459 -16.33 6.73 7.53
C MET A 459 -15.76 5.52 8.28
N GLN A 460 -16.21 4.33 7.89
CA GLN A 460 -15.77 3.03 8.41
C GLN A 460 -16.00 1.94 7.34
N GLU A 461 -15.17 0.90 7.32
CA GLU A 461 -15.42 -0.33 6.57
C GLU A 461 -15.32 -1.56 7.49
N ASN A 462 -16.29 -2.48 7.40
CA ASN A 462 -16.33 -3.70 8.21
C ASN A 462 -16.21 -3.39 9.72
N ASN A 463 -15.07 -3.76 10.32
CA ASN A 463 -14.75 -3.51 11.71
C ASN A 463 -13.49 -2.63 11.86
N SER A 464 -13.17 -1.83 10.84
CA SER A 464 -12.06 -0.88 10.86
C SER A 464 -12.20 0.12 12.01
N ASP A 465 -11.12 0.83 12.29
CA ASP A 465 -11.21 2.09 13.02
C ASP A 465 -12.16 3.07 12.29
N VAL A 466 -12.79 3.98 13.04
CA VAL A 466 -13.65 5.03 12.51
C VAL A 466 -12.83 6.31 12.34
N ILE A 467 -12.91 6.91 11.15
CA ILE A 467 -12.34 8.25 10.88
C ILE A 467 -13.49 9.25 10.72
N GLU A 468 -13.42 10.37 11.42
CA GLU A 468 -14.25 11.56 11.18
C GLU A 468 -13.34 12.73 10.81
N VAL A 469 -13.65 13.44 9.73
CA VAL A 469 -12.98 14.69 9.32
C VAL A 469 -14.01 15.81 9.43
N ARG A 470 -13.72 16.86 10.19
CA ARG A 470 -14.68 17.93 10.49
C ARG A 470 -14.03 19.30 10.61
N TYR A 471 -14.83 20.36 10.53
CA TYR A 471 -14.45 21.65 11.11
C TYR A 471 -14.77 21.67 12.61
N SER A 472 -13.82 22.15 13.41
CA SER A 472 -14.00 22.55 14.81
C SER A 472 -14.82 23.84 14.93
N GLU A 473 -15.22 24.20 16.15
CA GLU A 473 -15.92 25.47 16.44
C GLU A 473 -15.06 26.71 16.06
N ASP A 474 -13.73 26.59 16.12
CA ASP A 474 -12.76 27.61 15.65
C ASP A 474 -12.50 27.56 14.13
N LEU A 475 -13.27 26.79 13.36
CA LEU A 475 -13.13 26.58 11.91
C LEU A 475 -11.78 25.96 11.46
N ASN A 476 -11.03 25.35 12.38
CA ASN A 476 -9.87 24.52 12.03
C ASN A 476 -10.33 23.13 11.57
N LEU A 477 -9.70 22.59 10.53
CA LEU A 477 -9.95 21.21 10.08
C LEU A 477 -9.32 20.22 11.07
N GLU A 478 -10.14 19.35 11.64
CA GLU A 478 -9.75 18.28 12.56
C GLU A 478 -9.99 16.91 11.91
N VAL A 479 -9.16 15.94 12.30
CA VAL A 479 -9.39 14.52 12.04
C VAL A 479 -9.48 13.80 13.38
N LEU A 480 -10.53 13.00 13.56
CA LEU A 480 -10.77 12.20 14.74
C LEU A 480 -10.64 10.72 14.37
N LEU A 481 -9.84 9.99 15.13
CA LEU A 481 -9.75 8.54 15.12
C LEU A 481 -10.52 8.01 16.33
N ASN A 482 -11.55 7.20 16.10
CA ASN A 482 -12.36 6.61 17.17
C ASN A 482 -12.75 7.66 18.25
N GLN A 483 -13.29 8.80 17.80
CA GLN A 483 -13.75 9.93 18.63
C GLN A 483 -12.64 10.76 19.32
N LYS A 484 -11.36 10.53 19.01
CA LYS A 484 -10.23 11.31 19.54
C LYS A 484 -9.51 12.06 18.41
N VAL A 485 -9.33 13.37 18.57
CA VAL A 485 -8.55 14.20 17.62
C VAL A 485 -7.13 13.63 17.48
N VAL A 486 -6.69 13.41 16.24
CA VAL A 486 -5.33 12.99 15.92
C VAL A 486 -4.52 14.15 15.34
N ASN A 487 -3.23 14.16 15.64
CA ASN A 487 -2.32 15.21 15.21
C ASN A 487 -1.34 14.67 14.15
N PHE A 488 -1.18 15.39 13.04
CA PHE A 488 -0.27 15.04 11.95
C PHE A 488 1.08 15.79 12.01
N SER A 489 1.38 16.50 13.10
CA SER A 489 2.67 17.21 13.26
C SER A 489 3.87 16.26 13.40
N GLU A 490 3.67 15.04 13.91
CA GLU A 490 4.71 14.01 14.01
C GLU A 490 4.85 13.20 12.72
N GLN A 491 3.72 12.86 12.08
CA GLN A 491 3.68 12.07 10.84
C GLN A 491 2.48 12.49 9.98
N SER A 492 2.70 12.56 8.67
CA SER A 492 1.64 12.87 7.69
C SER A 492 0.73 11.68 7.37
N TRP A 493 0.96 10.50 7.94
CA TRP A 493 0.19 9.28 7.62
C TRP A 493 0.21 8.26 8.77
N MET A 494 -0.78 7.38 8.81
CA MET A 494 -0.98 6.36 9.84
C MET A 494 -1.53 5.07 9.20
N ASP A 495 -0.94 3.92 9.54
CA ASP A 495 -1.52 2.61 9.25
C ASP A 495 -2.31 2.17 10.50
N LEU A 496 -3.57 1.79 10.30
CA LEU A 496 -4.60 1.65 11.34
C LEU A 496 -5.40 0.36 11.10
N LYS A 497 -6.32 0.00 12.01
CA LYS A 497 -7.08 -1.23 11.86
C LYS A 497 -7.99 -1.15 10.63
N GLY A 498 -7.65 -1.90 9.58
CA GLY A 498 -8.45 -2.03 8.35
C GLY A 498 -8.41 -0.83 7.40
N LEU A 499 -7.58 0.18 7.67
CA LEU A 499 -7.41 1.35 6.82
C LEU A 499 -6.03 1.99 6.96
N PHE A 500 -5.62 2.69 5.91
CA PHE A 500 -4.49 3.61 5.89
C PHE A 500 -5.01 5.05 5.79
N LEU A 501 -4.49 5.95 6.62
CA LEU A 501 -4.88 7.35 6.72
C LEU A 501 -3.70 8.25 6.32
N HIS A 502 -3.94 9.25 5.50
CA HIS A 502 -2.94 10.22 5.07
C HIS A 502 -3.49 11.65 5.11
N SER A 503 -2.67 12.61 5.53
CA SER A 503 -2.91 14.04 5.48
C SER A 503 -1.75 14.73 4.77
N THR A 504 -2.04 15.54 3.74
CA THR A 504 -1.05 16.41 3.10
C THR A 504 -1.16 17.85 3.62
N SER A 505 -0.13 18.66 3.37
CA SER A 505 -0.02 20.03 3.90
C SER A 505 -1.06 21.03 3.34
N ASP A 506 -1.83 20.63 2.32
CA ASP A 506 -2.92 21.39 1.70
C ASP A 506 -4.31 21.10 2.32
N GLN A 507 -4.36 20.56 3.56
CA GLN A 507 -5.61 20.20 4.26
C GLN A 507 -6.47 19.16 3.49
N LYS A 508 -5.80 18.30 2.73
CA LYS A 508 -6.39 17.11 2.10
C LYS A 508 -6.13 15.89 2.98
N ILE A 509 -7.20 15.20 3.34
CA ILE A 509 -7.19 13.92 4.06
C ILE A 509 -7.59 12.81 3.08
N THR A 510 -6.87 11.70 3.07
CA THR A 510 -7.19 10.51 2.28
C THR A 510 -7.22 9.28 3.20
N VAL A 511 -8.32 8.53 3.12
CA VAL A 511 -8.52 7.25 3.79
C VAL A 511 -8.59 6.16 2.73
N MET A 512 -7.75 5.13 2.86
CA MET A 512 -7.72 3.95 1.99
C MET A 512 -8.09 2.72 2.81
N PHE A 513 -9.21 2.08 2.53
CA PHE A 513 -9.62 0.86 3.23
C PHE A 513 -8.96 -0.39 2.65
N SER A 514 -8.87 -1.47 3.43
CA SER A 514 -8.29 -2.75 2.97
C SER A 514 -9.01 -3.36 1.75
N SER A 515 -10.26 -3.01 1.46
CA SER A 515 -10.93 -3.39 0.22
C SER A 515 -10.40 -2.68 -1.03
N GLY A 516 -9.64 -1.60 -0.89
CA GLY A 516 -9.28 -0.68 -1.97
C GLY A 516 -10.29 0.47 -2.18
N SER A 517 -11.32 0.59 -1.34
CA SER A 517 -12.16 1.79 -1.29
C SER A 517 -11.36 3.00 -0.78
N GLY A 518 -11.49 4.14 -1.47
CA GLY A 518 -10.88 5.41 -1.09
C GLY A 518 -11.89 6.46 -0.70
N VAL A 519 -11.53 7.30 0.27
CA VAL A 519 -12.27 8.53 0.62
C VAL A 519 -11.29 9.69 0.72
N GLU A 520 -11.50 10.75 -0.05
CA GLU A 520 -10.71 11.97 -0.05
C GLU A 520 -11.56 13.15 0.42
N ILE A 521 -11.11 13.84 1.47
CA ILE A 521 -11.77 15.01 2.06
C ILE A 521 -10.82 16.21 1.95
N ARG A 522 -11.33 17.36 1.55
CA ARG A 522 -10.57 18.63 1.48
C ARG A 522 -11.35 19.73 2.18
N GLY A 523 -10.70 20.44 3.10
CA GLY A 523 -11.25 21.67 3.66
C GLY A 523 -11.01 22.86 2.73
N SER A 524 -12.08 23.51 2.24
CA SER A 524 -11.93 24.74 1.44
C SER A 524 -13.13 25.67 1.56
N GLY A 525 -12.88 26.95 1.86
CA GLY A 525 -13.93 27.99 1.83
C GLY A 525 -15.01 27.88 2.90
N GLY A 526 -14.79 27.11 3.97
CA GLY A 526 -15.78 26.87 5.03
C GLY A 526 -16.62 25.61 4.83
N PHE A 527 -16.44 24.87 3.72
CA PHE A 527 -17.08 23.58 3.48
C PHE A 527 -16.06 22.50 3.18
N LEU A 528 -16.45 21.25 3.42
CA LEU A 528 -15.71 20.08 3.01
C LEU A 528 -16.10 19.69 1.57
N THR A 529 -15.11 19.47 0.72
CA THR A 529 -15.27 18.71 -0.52
C THR A 529 -14.94 17.25 -0.24
N LEU A 530 -15.81 16.34 -0.69
CA LEU A 530 -15.68 14.90 -0.57
C LEU A 530 -15.54 14.26 -1.96
N THR A 531 -14.67 13.26 -2.07
CA THR A 531 -14.63 12.30 -3.17
C THR A 531 -14.56 10.88 -2.60
N VAL A 532 -15.34 9.96 -3.16
CA VAL A 532 -15.29 8.52 -2.85
C VAL A 532 -14.89 7.76 -4.11
N LEU A 533 -13.93 6.84 -3.96
CA LEU A 533 -13.39 6.00 -5.02
C LEU A 533 -13.70 4.52 -4.71
N LEU A 534 -14.50 3.86 -5.54
CA LEU A 534 -14.86 2.45 -5.34
C LEU A 534 -14.37 1.55 -6.48
N PRO A 535 -13.63 0.46 -6.18
CA PRO A 535 -13.29 -0.56 -7.17
C PRO A 535 -14.52 -1.24 -7.78
N ASP A 536 -14.35 -1.75 -9.00
CA ASP A 536 -15.37 -2.48 -9.79
C ASP A 536 -16.15 -3.58 -9.05
N LYS A 537 -15.52 -4.28 -8.09
CA LYS A 537 -16.21 -5.28 -7.25
C LYS A 537 -17.41 -4.74 -6.45
N PHE A 538 -17.50 -3.43 -6.23
CA PHE A 538 -18.64 -2.77 -5.58
C PHE A 538 -19.87 -2.58 -6.50
N MET A 539 -19.78 -2.99 -7.79
CA MET A 539 -20.90 -2.88 -8.73
C MET A 539 -22.15 -3.62 -8.23
N ASN A 540 -23.29 -2.93 -8.20
CA ASN A 540 -24.58 -3.36 -7.63
C ASN A 540 -24.59 -3.58 -6.11
N HIS A 541 -23.52 -3.19 -5.41
CA HIS A 541 -23.36 -3.36 -3.96
C HIS A 541 -23.43 -2.04 -3.19
N THR A 542 -23.79 -0.91 -3.81
CA THR A 542 -23.88 0.40 -3.14
C THR A 542 -25.32 0.89 -3.00
N GLN A 543 -25.55 1.75 -2.00
CA GLN A 543 -26.77 2.52 -1.81
C GLN A 543 -26.45 3.84 -1.08
N GLY A 544 -27.25 4.90 -1.24
CA GLY A 544 -27.06 6.18 -0.54
C GLY A 544 -27.35 7.38 -1.45
N LEU A 545 -26.90 8.58 -1.05
CA LEU A 545 -26.95 9.77 -1.92
C LEU A 545 -26.05 9.67 -3.16
N PHE A 546 -25.03 8.82 -3.17
CA PHE A 546 -24.25 8.47 -4.35
C PHE A 546 -24.82 7.31 -5.18
N GLY A 547 -26.01 6.82 -4.80
CA GLY A 547 -26.81 5.86 -5.56
C GLY A 547 -26.25 4.44 -5.66
N VAL A 548 -26.66 3.74 -6.72
CA VAL A 548 -26.35 2.32 -6.97
C VAL A 548 -25.37 2.25 -8.14
N MET A 549 -24.08 2.08 -7.84
CA MET A 549 -23.02 1.98 -8.84
C MET A 549 -23.24 0.75 -9.73
N ASN A 550 -23.79 0.91 -10.92
CA ASN A 550 -24.13 -0.21 -11.81
C ASN A 550 -24.04 0.13 -13.32
N GLY A 551 -23.75 1.38 -13.67
CA GLY A 551 -23.73 1.93 -15.03
C GLY A 551 -25.10 2.42 -15.55
N ASN A 552 -26.11 2.59 -14.70
CA ASN A 552 -27.49 2.98 -15.07
C ASN A 552 -27.96 4.22 -14.30
N THR A 553 -27.84 5.37 -14.92
CA THR A 553 -28.29 6.65 -14.35
C THR A 553 -29.78 6.69 -13.98
N GLU A 554 -30.63 5.80 -14.50
CA GLU A 554 -32.08 5.81 -14.24
C GLU A 554 -32.51 5.29 -12.85
N ASP A 555 -31.62 4.64 -12.08
CA ASP A 555 -31.90 4.18 -10.71
C ASP A 555 -31.08 4.86 -9.59
N GLU A 556 -30.27 5.85 -9.95
CA GLU A 556 -29.47 6.67 -9.01
C GLU A 556 -30.29 7.27 -7.86
N TYR A 557 -31.52 7.73 -8.13
CA TYR A 557 -32.42 8.26 -7.11
C TYR A 557 -33.26 7.15 -6.43
N THR A 558 -32.58 6.15 -5.87
CA THR A 558 -33.17 5.05 -5.10
C THR A 558 -33.32 5.41 -3.61
N PHE A 559 -34.55 5.32 -3.09
CA PHE A 559 -34.87 5.48 -1.67
C PHE A 559 -34.46 4.23 -0.86
N LYS A 560 -34.31 4.35 0.48
CA LYS A 560 -34.01 3.21 1.39
C LYS A 560 -34.96 2.02 1.24
N ASN A 561 -36.21 2.25 0.80
CA ASN A 561 -37.23 1.23 0.55
C ASN A 561 -37.12 0.55 -0.84
N LYS A 562 -36.08 0.87 -1.62
CA LYS A 562 -35.82 0.42 -3.00
C LYS A 562 -36.83 0.89 -4.06
N THR A 563 -37.58 1.96 -3.81
CA THR A 563 -38.34 2.67 -4.86
C THR A 563 -37.50 3.78 -5.49
N THR A 564 -37.66 4.05 -6.78
CA THR A 564 -36.95 5.10 -7.51
C THR A 564 -37.85 6.29 -7.85
N ILE A 565 -37.24 7.46 -8.07
CA ILE A 565 -37.86 8.60 -8.75
C ILE A 565 -37.12 8.91 -10.06
N SER A 566 -37.79 9.62 -10.97
CA SER A 566 -37.21 9.95 -12.28
C SER A 566 -35.96 10.82 -12.17
N VAL A 567 -34.99 10.59 -13.06
CA VAL A 567 -33.81 11.44 -13.26
C VAL A 567 -34.14 12.91 -13.58
N HIS A 568 -35.38 13.20 -13.99
CA HIS A 568 -35.91 14.54 -14.25
C HIS A 568 -36.75 15.11 -13.08
N ALA A 569 -36.60 14.57 -11.88
CA ALA A 569 -37.24 15.07 -10.66
C ALA A 569 -36.91 16.55 -10.40
N SER A 570 -37.87 17.29 -9.81
CA SER A 570 -37.63 18.68 -9.43
C SER A 570 -36.67 18.78 -8.24
N PRO A 571 -35.99 19.93 -8.02
CA PRO A 571 -35.16 20.14 -6.83
C PRO A 571 -35.87 19.90 -5.50
N GLN A 572 -37.19 20.11 -5.43
CA GLN A 572 -38.00 19.78 -4.25
C GLN A 572 -38.14 18.26 -4.05
N GLN A 573 -38.41 17.51 -5.11
CA GLN A 573 -38.47 16.05 -5.05
C GLN A 573 -37.11 15.43 -4.71
N LEU A 574 -36.02 16.03 -5.21
CA LEU A 574 -34.65 15.64 -4.86
C LEU A 574 -34.30 15.95 -3.40
N PHE A 575 -34.92 16.97 -2.80
CA PHE A 575 -34.80 17.27 -1.38
C PHE A 575 -35.59 16.28 -0.51
N GLU A 576 -36.79 15.87 -0.93
CA GLU A 576 -37.54 14.77 -0.30
C GLU A 576 -36.79 13.43 -0.38
N PHE A 577 -36.17 13.14 -1.53
CA PHE A 577 -35.26 12.00 -1.71
C PHE A 577 -34.07 12.06 -0.76
N GLY A 578 -33.36 13.18 -0.71
CA GLY A 578 -32.17 13.30 0.14
C GLY A 578 -32.50 13.21 1.64
N ALA A 579 -33.66 13.73 2.05
CA ALA A 579 -34.18 13.59 3.41
C ALA A 579 -34.42 12.12 3.81
N ASN A 580 -34.76 11.23 2.87
CA ASN A 580 -34.92 9.80 3.14
C ASN A 580 -33.61 9.11 3.55
N TRP A 581 -32.47 9.66 3.13
CA TRP A 581 -31.13 9.17 3.45
C TRP A 581 -30.55 9.73 4.75
N ALA A 582 -31.37 10.35 5.61
CA ALA A 582 -30.98 10.73 6.97
C ALA A 582 -30.41 9.52 7.75
N VAL A 583 -29.32 9.75 8.48
CA VAL A 583 -28.66 8.76 9.36
C VAL A 583 -29.60 8.37 10.50
N GLU A 584 -29.45 7.15 11.02
CA GLU A 584 -30.20 6.67 12.18
C GLU A 584 -29.30 6.68 13.41
N ASN A 585 -29.85 6.97 14.60
CA ASN A 585 -29.04 7.14 15.82
C ASN A 585 -28.16 5.92 16.14
N GLY A 586 -28.64 4.71 15.85
CA GLY A 586 -27.87 3.46 16.04
C GLY A 586 -26.83 3.15 14.96
N THR A 587 -26.82 3.90 13.84
CA THR A 587 -25.88 3.68 12.73
C THR A 587 -24.92 4.85 12.50
N SER A 588 -25.04 5.94 13.26
CA SER A 588 -24.14 7.09 13.16
C SER A 588 -22.68 6.72 13.49
N LEU A 589 -21.77 7.24 12.68
CA LEU A 589 -20.32 7.17 12.89
C LEU A 589 -19.75 8.43 13.56
N PHE A 590 -20.55 9.48 13.72
CA PHE A 590 -20.06 10.78 14.19
C PHE A 590 -19.84 10.86 15.70
N THR A 591 -18.92 11.73 16.08
CA THR A 591 -18.66 12.18 17.46
C THR A 591 -19.63 13.30 17.85
N TYR A 592 -20.05 13.30 19.12
CA TYR A 592 -20.93 14.30 19.73
C TYR A 592 -20.32 14.77 21.07
N ASP A 593 -19.21 15.50 20.97
CA ASP A 593 -18.33 15.92 22.07
C ASP A 593 -18.54 17.37 22.52
N THR A 594 -19.39 18.15 21.85
CA THR A 594 -19.80 19.50 22.27
C THR A 594 -21.30 19.62 22.50
N GLU A 595 -21.73 20.56 23.35
CA GLU A 595 -23.15 20.79 23.64
C GLU A 595 -23.95 21.15 22.38
N PHE A 596 -23.34 21.87 21.44
CA PHE A 596 -23.92 22.14 20.13
C PHE A 596 -24.21 20.85 19.35
N LEU A 597 -23.22 19.94 19.26
CA LEU A 597 -23.38 18.67 18.54
C LEU A 597 -24.42 17.75 19.19
N LEU A 598 -24.43 17.71 20.53
CA LEU A 598 -25.41 16.94 21.30
C LEU A 598 -26.83 17.44 21.06
N ASN A 599 -27.07 18.74 21.23
CA ASN A 599 -28.41 19.32 21.13
C ASN A 599 -28.96 19.30 19.69
N ASN A 600 -28.13 19.57 18.68
CA ASN A 600 -28.61 19.69 17.30
C ASN A 600 -28.64 18.35 16.54
N PHE A 601 -27.78 17.38 16.88
CA PHE A 601 -27.66 16.15 16.09
C PHE A 601 -27.83 14.85 16.89
N PHE A 602 -27.44 14.78 18.17
CA PHE A 602 -27.60 13.55 18.96
C PHE A 602 -29.02 13.41 19.52
N TYR A 603 -29.52 14.47 20.15
CA TYR A 603 -30.89 14.58 20.66
C TYR A 603 -31.87 15.19 19.65
N GLY A 604 -31.36 15.90 18.63
CA GLY A 604 -32.14 16.56 17.58
C GLY A 604 -32.56 15.64 16.43
N GLU A 605 -33.29 16.20 15.44
CA GLU A 605 -33.65 15.49 14.22
C GLU A 605 -32.44 15.33 13.28
N LYS A 606 -32.26 14.13 12.71
CA LYS A 606 -31.18 13.84 11.75
C LYS A 606 -31.36 14.52 10.39
N HIS A 607 -32.54 15.06 10.12
CA HIS A 607 -32.85 15.98 9.02
C HIS A 607 -33.79 17.04 9.59
N ASN A 608 -33.40 18.32 9.58
CA ASN A 608 -34.26 19.40 10.05
C ASN A 608 -35.39 19.67 9.05
N THR A 609 -36.56 19.12 9.34
CA THR A 609 -37.78 19.26 8.51
C THR A 609 -38.29 20.70 8.39
N SER A 610 -37.86 21.61 9.28
CA SER A 610 -38.23 23.03 9.24
C SER A 610 -37.29 23.89 8.38
N PHE A 611 -36.14 23.35 7.96
CA PHE A 611 -35.20 24.06 7.09
C PHE A 611 -35.60 23.90 5.61
N LEU A 612 -35.90 25.02 4.94
CA LEU A 612 -36.21 25.06 3.51
C LEU A 612 -35.11 25.83 2.76
N PRO A 613 -34.33 25.17 1.89
CA PRO A 613 -33.25 25.82 1.16
C PRO A 613 -33.72 26.66 -0.02
N VAL A 614 -32.85 27.55 -0.51
CA VAL A 614 -33.01 28.18 -1.82
C VAL A 614 -32.85 27.13 -2.92
N PHE A 615 -33.95 26.74 -3.56
CA PHE A 615 -33.95 25.81 -4.70
C PHE A 615 -33.49 26.46 -6.01
N PHE A 616 -33.78 27.76 -6.18
CA PHE A 616 -33.47 28.52 -7.40
C PHE A 616 -33.00 29.93 -7.01
N PRO A 617 -31.70 30.26 -7.12
CA PRO A 617 -31.22 31.61 -6.90
C PRO A 617 -31.67 32.54 -8.03
N TYR A 618 -31.98 33.80 -7.68
CA TYR A 618 -32.26 34.85 -8.65
C TYR A 618 -30.99 35.62 -8.99
N GLU A 619 -30.63 35.65 -10.27
CA GLU A 619 -29.52 36.46 -10.78
C GLU A 619 -30.07 37.85 -11.19
N ASP A 620 -29.84 38.86 -10.35
CA ASP A 620 -30.21 40.25 -10.65
C ASP A 620 -29.11 40.93 -11.50
N PRO A 621 -29.35 41.31 -12.76
CA PRO A 621 -28.35 41.99 -13.60
C PRO A 621 -27.92 43.36 -13.07
N ALA A 622 -28.64 43.95 -12.12
CA ALA A 622 -28.26 45.21 -11.46
C ALA A 622 -27.31 45.01 -10.27
N ASP A 623 -27.14 43.76 -9.79
CA ASP A 623 -26.28 43.47 -8.64
C ASP A 623 -24.79 43.49 -9.04
N PRO A 624 -23.94 44.33 -8.40
CA PRO A 624 -22.51 44.35 -8.65
C PRO A 624 -21.83 42.99 -8.54
N LEU A 625 -22.31 42.11 -7.64
CA LEU A 625 -21.75 40.78 -7.43
C LEU A 625 -21.86 39.91 -8.70
N VAL A 626 -22.93 40.05 -9.49
CA VAL A 626 -23.14 39.25 -10.71
C VAL A 626 -22.04 39.50 -11.74
N LYS A 627 -21.55 40.74 -11.84
CA LYS A 627 -20.45 41.07 -12.75
C LYS A 627 -19.14 40.38 -12.35
N GLU A 628 -18.84 40.31 -11.05
CA GLU A 628 -17.64 39.64 -10.53
C GLU A 628 -17.81 38.10 -10.57
N MET A 629 -19.02 37.60 -10.30
CA MET A 629 -19.40 36.20 -10.45
C MET A 629 -19.16 35.70 -11.87
N VAL A 630 -19.55 36.46 -12.90
CA VAL A 630 -19.30 36.08 -14.31
C VAL A 630 -17.80 35.94 -14.59
N LEU A 631 -16.94 36.77 -13.99
CA LEU A 631 -15.48 36.67 -14.16
C LEU A 631 -14.86 35.48 -13.42
N VAL A 632 -15.42 35.09 -12.28
CA VAL A 632 -14.93 33.95 -11.47
C VAL A 632 -15.52 32.63 -11.96
N CYS A 633 -16.82 32.55 -12.17
CA CYS A 633 -17.52 31.31 -12.52
C CYS A 633 -17.59 31.03 -14.01
N ASP A 634 -17.50 32.06 -14.86
CA ASP A 634 -17.84 31.95 -16.29
C ASP A 634 -19.21 31.28 -16.47
N SER A 635 -19.25 30.10 -17.10
CA SER A 635 -20.42 29.29 -17.43
C SER A 635 -20.68 28.15 -16.42
N ASP A 636 -19.88 28.03 -15.36
CA ASP A 636 -20.01 26.97 -14.36
C ASP A 636 -21.30 27.13 -13.52
N PRO A 637 -22.28 26.22 -13.61
CA PRO A 637 -23.58 26.41 -12.98
C PRO A 637 -23.53 26.31 -11.46
N PHE A 638 -22.66 25.45 -10.92
CA PHE A 638 -22.49 25.20 -9.49
C PHE A 638 -21.83 26.41 -8.81
N CYS A 639 -20.74 26.92 -9.38
CA CYS A 639 -20.10 28.15 -8.94
C CYS A 639 -21.08 29.32 -8.91
N ARG A 640 -21.87 29.52 -9.98
CA ARG A 640 -22.85 30.61 -10.05
C ARG A 640 -23.94 30.47 -8.99
N PHE A 641 -24.42 29.24 -8.77
CA PHE A 641 -25.40 28.94 -7.73
C PHE A 641 -24.86 29.36 -6.35
N ASP A 642 -23.68 28.86 -5.98
CA ASP A 642 -23.05 29.12 -4.68
C ASP A 642 -22.71 30.60 -4.45
N VAL A 643 -22.25 31.34 -5.47
CA VAL A 643 -22.02 32.79 -5.32
C VAL A 643 -23.33 33.53 -5.05
N LEU A 644 -24.42 33.17 -5.72
CA LEU A 644 -25.70 33.84 -5.53
C LEU A 644 -26.32 33.51 -4.16
N THR A 645 -26.21 32.27 -3.68
CA THR A 645 -26.81 31.83 -2.41
C THR A 645 -25.96 32.18 -1.18
N THR A 646 -24.64 32.09 -1.26
CA THR A 646 -23.73 32.42 -0.14
C THR A 646 -23.23 33.86 -0.15
N ARG A 647 -23.43 34.60 -1.25
CA ARG A 647 -22.87 35.94 -1.48
C ARG A 647 -21.34 35.98 -1.44
N SER A 648 -20.66 34.85 -1.67
CA SER A 648 -19.20 34.71 -1.57
C SER A 648 -18.56 34.22 -2.85
N LEU A 649 -17.75 35.08 -3.50
CA LEU A 649 -16.91 34.72 -4.64
C LEU A 649 -15.85 33.67 -4.27
N GLN A 650 -15.44 33.61 -3.00
CA GLN A 650 -14.48 32.63 -2.51
C GLN A 650 -15.08 31.23 -2.53
N VAL A 651 -16.31 31.06 -2.00
CA VAL A 651 -17.03 29.77 -2.05
C VAL A 651 -17.21 29.33 -3.49
N GLY A 652 -17.76 30.19 -4.34
CA GLY A 652 -17.94 29.88 -5.77
C GLY A 652 -16.66 29.44 -6.47
N ASN A 653 -15.54 30.12 -6.23
CA ASN A 653 -14.25 29.73 -6.82
C ASN A 653 -13.78 28.33 -6.36
N PHE A 654 -14.01 27.96 -5.09
CA PHE A 654 -13.72 26.61 -4.59
C PHE A 654 -14.67 25.55 -5.15
N THR A 655 -15.95 25.88 -5.34
CA THR A 655 -16.94 25.00 -6.00
C THR A 655 -16.58 24.76 -7.46
N ARG A 656 -16.19 25.82 -8.21
CA ARG A 656 -15.66 25.70 -9.58
C ARG A 656 -14.43 24.79 -9.63
N LEU A 657 -13.48 24.99 -8.72
CA LEU A 657 -12.27 24.17 -8.65
C LEU A 657 -12.60 22.71 -8.33
N SER A 658 -13.54 22.45 -7.41
CA SER A 658 -13.98 21.09 -7.05
C SER A 658 -14.65 20.38 -8.23
N HIS A 659 -15.51 21.08 -8.99
CA HIS A 659 -16.13 20.55 -10.21
C HIS A 659 -15.11 20.28 -11.33
N GLN A 660 -14.12 21.16 -11.51
CA GLN A 660 -13.01 20.94 -12.45
C GLN A 660 -12.16 19.73 -12.04
N ASN A 661 -11.86 19.59 -10.75
CA ASN A 661 -11.13 18.45 -10.20
C ASN A 661 -11.90 17.13 -10.40
N HIS A 662 -13.21 17.10 -10.14
CA HIS A 662 -14.05 15.91 -10.38
C HIS A 662 -14.05 15.52 -11.88
N LYS A 663 -14.20 16.49 -12.80
CA LYS A 663 -14.10 16.23 -14.24
C LYS A 663 -12.75 15.64 -14.65
N GLN A 664 -11.65 16.20 -14.14
CA GLN A 664 -10.30 15.70 -14.45
C GLN A 664 -10.05 14.32 -13.82
N LEU A 665 -10.60 14.06 -12.64
CA LEU A 665 -10.56 12.77 -11.96
C LEU A 665 -11.24 11.68 -12.80
N VAL A 666 -12.49 11.89 -13.21
CA VAL A 666 -13.24 10.94 -14.04
C VAL A 666 -12.57 10.73 -15.40
N GLU A 667 -11.98 11.77 -16.01
CA GLU A 667 -11.20 11.63 -17.25
C GLU A 667 -9.94 10.77 -17.05
N ASN A 668 -9.19 11.01 -15.96
CA ASN A 668 -7.98 10.27 -15.63
C ASN A 668 -8.26 8.80 -15.24
N LEU A 669 -9.44 8.50 -14.72
CA LEU A 669 -9.88 7.15 -14.32
C LEU A 669 -10.49 6.35 -15.48
N LYS A 670 -10.52 6.86 -16.71
CA LYS A 670 -10.96 6.06 -17.86
C LYS A 670 -10.08 4.80 -18.02
N PRO A 671 -10.68 3.63 -18.30
CA PRO A 671 -9.93 2.44 -18.68
C PRO A 671 -9.08 2.69 -19.94
N VAL A 672 -7.88 2.10 -19.97
CA VAL A 672 -7.01 2.10 -21.16
C VAL A 672 -6.73 0.67 -21.58
N ILE A 673 -6.39 0.48 -22.86
CA ILE A 673 -6.12 -0.85 -23.41
C ILE A 673 -4.61 -1.07 -23.43
N SER A 674 -4.14 -2.07 -22.67
CA SER A 674 -2.80 -2.64 -22.74
C SER A 674 -2.86 -3.97 -23.50
N CYS A 675 -1.96 -4.18 -24.45
CA CYS A 675 -1.79 -5.48 -25.11
C CYS A 675 -0.83 -6.42 -24.37
N GLY A 676 -0.31 -5.97 -23.21
CA GLY A 676 0.61 -6.74 -22.39
C GLY A 676 2.04 -6.80 -22.92
N TRP A 677 2.96 -7.20 -22.04
CA TRP A 677 4.38 -7.31 -22.35
C TRP A 677 4.67 -8.48 -23.31
N LEU A 678 5.72 -8.33 -24.09
CA LEU A 678 6.26 -9.38 -24.96
C LEU A 678 7.76 -9.52 -24.78
N ASP A 679 8.24 -10.75 -24.80
CA ASP A 679 9.67 -11.04 -24.72
C ASP A 679 10.40 -10.72 -26.04
N HIS A 680 11.72 -10.56 -25.93
CA HIS A 680 12.61 -10.53 -27.08
C HIS A 680 12.79 -11.93 -27.69
N PRO A 681 12.85 -12.06 -29.02
CA PRO A 681 13.12 -13.36 -29.65
C PRO A 681 14.52 -13.84 -29.28
N THR A 682 14.67 -15.13 -28.98
CA THR A 682 15.97 -15.75 -28.71
C THR A 682 16.91 -15.54 -29.90
N ASN A 683 18.12 -15.03 -29.67
CA ASN A 683 19.05 -14.54 -30.71
C ASN A 683 18.55 -13.32 -31.50
N GLY A 684 17.72 -12.47 -30.89
CA GLY A 684 17.32 -11.18 -31.42
C GLY A 684 17.13 -10.13 -30.31
N ARG A 685 16.43 -9.06 -30.66
CA ARG A 685 16.15 -7.89 -29.81
C ARG A 685 14.75 -7.37 -30.10
N LYS A 686 14.08 -6.94 -29.04
CA LYS A 686 12.86 -6.13 -29.07
C LYS A 686 13.24 -4.65 -28.97
N ASN A 687 12.51 -3.76 -29.63
CA ASN A 687 12.62 -2.31 -29.49
C ASN A 687 11.21 -1.72 -29.35
N GLY A 688 10.99 -0.99 -28.25
CA GLY A 688 9.67 -0.56 -27.79
C GLY A 688 9.38 -1.09 -26.38
N THR A 689 8.93 -0.19 -25.51
CA THR A 689 8.64 -0.44 -24.07
C THR A 689 7.26 0.09 -23.65
N ASN A 690 6.44 0.51 -24.61
CA ASN A 690 5.06 0.93 -24.39
C ASN A 690 4.11 -0.13 -24.99
N TYR A 691 3.14 -0.56 -24.19
CA TYR A 691 2.23 -1.67 -24.49
C TYR A 691 0.78 -1.21 -24.68
N LEU A 692 0.52 0.11 -24.62
CA LEU A 692 -0.80 0.70 -24.75
C LEU A 692 -1.27 0.77 -26.21
N LEU A 693 -2.59 0.89 -26.40
CA LEU A 693 -3.26 1.00 -27.70
C LEU A 693 -2.52 1.90 -28.69
N GLY A 694 -2.25 1.37 -29.90
CA GLY A 694 -1.55 2.09 -30.96
C GLY A 694 -0.03 2.12 -30.83
N SER A 695 0.55 1.64 -29.73
CA SER A 695 2.00 1.48 -29.59
C SER A 695 2.53 0.42 -30.56
N THR A 696 3.75 0.65 -31.05
CA THR A 696 4.42 -0.21 -32.03
C THR A 696 5.70 -0.80 -31.43
N ILE A 697 5.88 -2.11 -31.57
CA ILE A 697 7.09 -2.83 -31.18
C ILE A 697 7.78 -3.36 -32.44
N HIS A 698 9.09 -3.12 -32.56
CA HIS A 698 9.91 -3.62 -33.66
C HIS A 698 10.87 -4.70 -33.19
N PHE A 699 11.10 -5.71 -34.03
CA PHE A 699 12.02 -6.81 -33.75
C PHE A 699 13.16 -6.90 -34.75
N THR A 700 14.33 -7.29 -34.25
CA THR A 700 15.55 -7.49 -35.04
C THR A 700 16.26 -8.76 -34.60
N CYS A 701 16.91 -9.47 -35.52
CA CYS A 701 17.73 -10.63 -35.19
C CYS A 701 19.21 -10.27 -35.11
N ASN A 702 19.94 -10.97 -34.25
CA ASN A 702 21.39 -10.87 -34.16
C ASN A 702 22.05 -11.40 -35.44
N GLN A 703 23.31 -11.02 -35.66
CA GLN A 703 24.06 -11.42 -36.85
C GLN A 703 24.14 -12.95 -36.97
N GLY A 704 23.89 -13.47 -38.19
CA GLY A 704 23.80 -14.91 -38.47
C GLY A 704 22.39 -15.49 -38.40
N TYR A 705 21.43 -14.74 -37.86
CA TYR A 705 20.02 -15.15 -37.78
C TYR A 705 19.13 -14.36 -38.77
N GLU A 706 17.94 -14.87 -39.01
CA GLU A 706 16.90 -14.31 -39.88
C GLU A 706 15.56 -14.34 -39.16
N LEU A 707 14.78 -13.27 -39.34
CA LEU A 707 13.51 -13.07 -38.66
C LEU A 707 12.41 -13.84 -39.39
N THR A 708 11.64 -14.62 -38.64
CA THR A 708 10.40 -15.27 -39.07
C THR A 708 9.25 -14.71 -38.24
N GLY A 709 8.07 -14.51 -38.84
CA GLY A 709 6.97 -13.76 -38.22
C GLY A 709 7.07 -12.25 -38.48
N SER A 710 6.34 -11.45 -37.70
CA SER A 710 6.23 -10.00 -37.92
C SER A 710 7.48 -9.23 -37.50
N LYS A 711 8.02 -8.39 -38.39
CA LYS A 711 9.08 -7.42 -38.04
C LYS A 711 8.60 -6.32 -37.10
N GLU A 712 7.31 -6.02 -37.17
CA GLU A 712 6.65 -4.93 -36.48
C GLU A 712 5.26 -5.38 -36.10
N ILE A 713 4.86 -5.07 -34.86
CA ILE A 713 3.53 -5.35 -34.32
C ILE A 713 2.99 -4.11 -33.64
N ILE A 714 1.67 -3.93 -33.68
CA ILE A 714 0.95 -2.77 -33.16
C ILE A 714 -0.10 -3.25 -32.17
N CYS A 715 -0.25 -2.58 -31.03
CA CYS A 715 -1.29 -2.89 -30.06
C CYS A 715 -2.66 -2.46 -30.60
N GLN A 716 -3.61 -3.40 -30.69
CA GLN A 716 -4.94 -3.18 -31.27
C GLN A 716 -6.01 -2.89 -30.21
N VAL A 717 -7.16 -2.35 -30.66
CA VAL A 717 -8.36 -2.10 -29.83
C VAL A 717 -8.95 -3.35 -29.16
N THR A 718 -8.49 -4.54 -29.56
CA THR A 718 -8.84 -5.84 -28.97
C THR A 718 -8.03 -6.20 -27.73
N GLY A 719 -7.01 -5.40 -27.36
CA GLY A 719 -6.02 -5.79 -26.34
C GLY A 719 -5.05 -6.87 -26.82
N ALA A 720 -4.93 -7.07 -28.13
CA ALA A 720 -4.00 -8.01 -28.74
C ALA A 720 -2.99 -7.32 -29.67
N TRP A 721 -1.80 -7.89 -29.76
CA TRP A 721 -0.77 -7.49 -30.72
C TRP A 721 -1.12 -7.93 -32.14
N SER A 722 -0.83 -7.08 -33.13
CA SER A 722 -1.08 -7.39 -34.54
C SER A 722 -0.08 -8.40 -35.13
N GLY A 723 -0.56 -9.47 -35.76
CA GLY A 723 0.28 -10.41 -36.51
C GLY A 723 1.09 -11.38 -35.63
N ASP A 724 2.02 -12.11 -36.25
CA ASP A 724 2.67 -13.26 -35.61
C ASP A 724 3.89 -12.84 -34.76
N ILE A 725 3.98 -13.36 -33.54
CA ILE A 725 5.14 -13.17 -32.64
C ILE A 725 6.40 -13.70 -33.34
N PRO A 726 7.46 -12.88 -33.50
CA PRO A 726 8.58 -13.28 -34.33
C PRO A 726 9.58 -14.18 -33.61
N ASN A 727 10.31 -14.97 -34.41
CA ASN A 727 11.39 -15.85 -33.99
C ASN A 727 12.63 -15.64 -34.87
N CYS A 728 13.82 -15.73 -34.27
CA CYS A 728 15.09 -15.61 -34.97
C CYS A 728 15.71 -16.98 -35.22
N ILE A 729 15.67 -17.46 -36.47
CA ILE A 729 16.24 -18.75 -36.88
C ILE A 729 17.61 -18.57 -37.52
N LEU A 730 18.49 -19.58 -37.41
CA LEU A 730 19.83 -19.53 -38.01
C LEU A 730 19.72 -19.48 -39.54
N ARG A 731 20.46 -18.58 -40.21
CA ARG A 731 20.45 -18.47 -41.67
C ARG A 731 20.97 -19.75 -42.33
N THR A 732 20.07 -20.49 -42.98
CA THR A 732 20.40 -21.67 -43.78
C THR A 732 21.17 -21.27 -45.04
N GLY A 733 22.48 -21.16 -44.89
CA GLY A 733 23.41 -20.71 -45.94
C GLY A 733 24.81 -20.38 -45.41
N LEU A 734 24.95 -20.06 -44.12
CA LEU A 734 26.23 -19.87 -43.43
C LEU A 734 26.53 -21.06 -42.51
N LEU A 735 26.96 -22.18 -43.08
CA LEU A 735 27.71 -23.16 -42.31
C LEU A 735 29.01 -22.49 -41.84
N PRO A 736 29.32 -22.49 -40.53
CA PRO A 736 30.62 -22.02 -40.08
C PRO A 736 31.68 -22.99 -40.61
N PHE A 737 32.53 -22.51 -41.52
CA PHE A 737 33.80 -23.15 -41.79
C PHE A 737 34.59 -23.16 -40.48
N LYS A 738 34.60 -24.30 -39.77
CA LYS A 738 35.49 -24.52 -38.63
C LYS A 738 36.93 -24.48 -39.15
N CYS A 739 37.57 -23.32 -39.06
CA CYS A 739 39.02 -23.20 -39.13
C CYS A 739 39.61 -23.89 -37.90
N TYR A 740 39.82 -25.20 -38.00
CA TYR A 740 40.63 -25.95 -37.03
C TYR A 740 42.07 -25.46 -37.14
N LYS A 741 42.47 -24.59 -36.21
CA LYS A 741 43.86 -24.19 -36.03
C LYS A 741 44.60 -25.35 -35.36
N PHE A 742 45.11 -26.29 -36.16
CA PHE A 742 45.96 -27.37 -35.66
C PHE A 742 47.26 -26.77 -35.10
N SER A 743 47.41 -26.81 -33.77
CA SER A 743 48.70 -26.64 -33.11
C SER A 743 49.55 -27.88 -33.38
N SER A 744 50.64 -27.72 -34.11
CA SER A 744 51.60 -28.79 -34.37
C SER A 744 52.48 -29.03 -33.14
N GLU A 745 52.01 -29.82 -32.17
CA GLU A 745 52.87 -30.47 -31.19
C GLU A 745 53.27 -31.85 -31.68
N ILE A 746 54.58 -32.06 -31.87
CA ILE A 746 55.14 -33.34 -32.27
C ILE A 746 55.37 -34.17 -31.00
N ILE A 747 54.46 -35.11 -30.72
CA ILE A 747 54.64 -36.11 -29.67
C ILE A 747 55.21 -37.39 -30.31
N PHE A 748 56.50 -37.65 -30.08
CA PHE A 748 57.13 -38.93 -30.42
C PHE A 748 56.76 -40.00 -29.39
N ILE A 749 55.87 -40.93 -29.75
CA ILE A 749 55.75 -42.23 -29.08
C ILE A 749 55.71 -43.34 -30.15
N ASN A 750 56.39 -44.44 -29.85
CA ASN A 750 56.73 -45.52 -30.78
C ASN A 750 55.56 -46.46 -31.14
N GLN A 751 55.69 -47.04 -32.36
CA GLN A 751 55.11 -48.29 -32.87
C GLN A 751 53.72 -48.33 -33.53
N ALA A 752 53.70 -49.10 -34.63
CA ALA A 752 52.59 -49.73 -35.35
C ALA A 752 51.59 -48.84 -36.14
N ILE A 753 51.73 -48.86 -37.46
CA ILE A 753 50.72 -48.42 -38.43
C ILE A 753 49.65 -49.51 -38.56
N SER A 754 48.37 -49.13 -38.65
CA SER A 754 47.31 -49.95 -39.26
C SER A 754 46.36 -49.05 -40.03
N VAL A 755 46.27 -49.27 -41.35
CA VAL A 755 45.45 -48.48 -42.27
C VAL A 755 44.08 -49.13 -42.40
N TYR A 756 43.02 -48.35 -42.16
CA TYR A 756 41.67 -48.69 -42.62
C TYR A 756 41.18 -47.61 -43.59
N ASN A 757 40.91 -48.02 -44.83
CA ASN A 757 40.22 -47.19 -45.81
C ASN A 757 38.74 -47.05 -45.45
N VAL A 758 38.17 -45.87 -45.64
CA VAL A 758 36.72 -45.67 -45.74
C VAL A 758 36.43 -44.74 -46.92
N GLU A 759 35.61 -45.21 -47.85
CA GLU A 759 35.19 -44.46 -49.04
C GLU A 759 34.17 -43.37 -48.68
N PHE A 760 34.22 -42.23 -49.38
CA PHE A 760 33.16 -41.21 -49.33
C PHE A 760 32.19 -41.37 -50.50
N LEU A 761 30.93 -41.66 -50.18
CA LEU A 761 29.80 -41.63 -51.12
C LEU A 761 29.38 -40.18 -51.39
N TYR A 762 29.52 -39.73 -52.64
CA TYR A 762 29.00 -38.44 -53.10
C TYR A 762 27.56 -38.57 -53.61
N LEU A 763 26.66 -37.70 -53.14
CA LEU A 763 25.33 -37.51 -53.72
C LEU A 763 25.26 -36.16 -54.45
N ASP A 764 25.45 -36.20 -55.77
CA ASP A 764 25.28 -35.05 -56.68
C ASP A 764 23.80 -34.87 -57.05
N LYS A 765 23.25 -33.67 -56.82
CA LYS A 765 22.01 -33.20 -57.45
C LYS A 765 22.21 -31.80 -58.07
N ARG A 766 22.83 -31.77 -59.24
CA ARG A 766 22.86 -30.59 -60.12
C ARG A 766 21.47 -30.05 -60.44
N ARG A 767 21.32 -28.73 -60.39
CA ARG A 767 21.27 -27.86 -61.60
C ARG A 767 20.85 -26.45 -61.23
N LEU A 768 21.66 -25.46 -61.60
CA LEU A 768 21.18 -24.24 -62.27
C LEU A 768 22.31 -23.69 -63.16
N LYS A 769 21.94 -22.97 -64.22
CA LYS A 769 22.84 -22.59 -65.32
C LYS A 769 23.37 -21.16 -65.14
N GLY A 770 24.66 -20.99 -65.44
CA GLY A 770 25.18 -19.86 -66.24
C GLY A 770 25.43 -18.54 -65.51
N GLY A 771 26.48 -17.83 -65.95
CA GLY A 771 26.80 -16.47 -65.50
C GLY A 771 28.27 -16.30 -65.10
N ILE A 772 29.17 -16.18 -66.09
CA ILE A 772 30.54 -15.74 -65.83
C ILE A 772 30.57 -14.21 -65.85
N SER A 773 31.02 -13.59 -64.77
CA SER A 773 31.49 -12.20 -64.78
C SER A 773 32.70 -12.05 -63.86
N SER A 774 33.87 -11.90 -64.46
CA SER A 774 35.13 -11.57 -63.79
C SER A 774 35.20 -10.08 -63.47
N MET A 775 35.63 -9.70 -62.27
CA MET A 775 36.50 -8.54 -62.13
C MET A 775 37.41 -8.62 -60.89
N SER A 776 38.57 -7.98 -61.02
CA SER A 776 39.75 -8.20 -60.19
C SER A 776 39.75 -7.39 -58.89
N ILE A 777 40.33 -7.95 -57.84
CA ILE A 777 40.74 -7.22 -56.64
C ILE A 777 42.19 -6.76 -56.83
N ASN A 778 42.46 -5.47 -56.63
CA ASN A 778 43.82 -4.96 -56.40
C ASN A 778 44.01 -4.75 -54.89
N THR A 779 45.04 -5.44 -54.37
CA THR A 779 45.82 -5.17 -53.13
C THR A 779 45.12 -4.47 -51.96
#